data_AF-A0A3S4VHS5-F1
#
_entry.id   AF-A0A3S4VHS5-F1
#
_cell.length_a   1.000
_cell.length_b   1.000
_cell.length_c   1.000
_cell.angle_alpha   90.00
_cell.angle_beta   90.00
_cell.angle_gamma   90.00
#
_symmetry.space_group_name_H-M   'P 1'
#
loop_
_entity.id
_entity.type
_entity.pdbx_description
1 polymer ?
#
loop_
_entity_poly.entity_id
_entity_poly.type
_entity_poly.pdbx_seq_one_letter_code
_entity_poly.pdbx_strand_id
1 'polypeptide(L)'
;MDSRPPGHHVLLTGSASVGRGQLEGSDPLVGRATRTRLHPFSALETSHPAETDAPCLVDLLFDAQLDLDTPGPVSTQELVRLLRTGGVPSYCLSTVPLTTSALEVRVHSDMLALLSDRVLPEEKLDVGIAGTVLDSILRIPGGQLNKTGLAAELGIDQRTVSRYLGILDRRFLLTFLPNLRTGLTRTSKTMPKVHSSDSSATCEAISRAGHDIASSPEALGQVLESWVVQQLTAARGWAHLKTRIFYWRDNKTQREVDVVLVDGAGRRVGIEVKLATSVSPSDLKGLKALQEHGGLHRGFIVHTGTRFEQIADKIWALPIAAFIQPSAWGAALASPSSPTPTRKVIALPPEKNVITTDEHPASMSNPSVFLSYVHDDDDYFDGLLIAFTKKVIQACRSELGTPVELITDNISLAWGENWREKLQKEVGRTTFLMAMVTPSYIRSQACRDEFLQFRTKTAKAGYQGLLTLLVKNPRWEAPDVRDDPIYRSIRETINEHQWLSLDHPLENLEPETRDFRNAARSLGKELARRIEALEAQETPTLSAAPSENPSDSPEDEGIIELLETLLESDAPAFSQRSEDFNKVFAAFGEAFNRELSKLPSGSIPSSAALVLAANKINPTRIDLDKATDALVTAWAALDDILTRLLRLVGGSGLAEHRKELKEMFSGLSRSMNNMDFGGMNQQVQMLSAMSRTMRPAASTLSRVLSTTQAIARSAEIWEENL
;
A
#
# COMPACT_ATOMS: atom_id res chain seq x y z
N MET A 1 -16.30 20.26 21.28
CA MET A 1 -16.37 19.02 22.07
C MET A 1 -16.59 17.88 21.11
N ASP A 2 -15.76 16.84 21.24
CA ASP A 2 -15.69 15.66 20.38
C ASP A 2 -17.07 15.08 20.02
N SER A 3 -17.41 15.18 18.74
CA SER A 3 -18.64 14.63 18.15
C SER A 3 -18.36 13.41 17.26
N ARG A 4 -17.11 12.91 17.22
CA ARG A 4 -16.75 11.73 16.44
C ARG A 4 -17.09 10.47 17.23
N PRO A 5 -17.79 9.49 16.62
CA PRO A 5 -18.04 8.23 17.28
C PRO A 5 -16.72 7.47 17.56
N PRO A 6 -16.69 6.58 18.57
CA PRO A 6 -15.51 5.78 18.89
C PRO A 6 -14.93 5.06 17.65
N GLY A 7 -13.59 4.97 17.52
CA GLY A 7 -12.90 4.26 16.42
C GLY A 7 -12.32 5.12 15.28
N HIS A 8 -11.99 6.40 15.50
CA HIS A 8 -11.34 7.23 14.47
C HIS A 8 -9.84 7.37 14.73
N HIS A 9 -9.02 7.02 13.75
CA HIS A 9 -7.57 7.28 13.74
C HIS A 9 -7.32 8.54 12.92
N VAL A 10 -6.67 9.53 13.52
CA VAL A 10 -6.33 10.79 12.84
C VAL A 10 -4.84 10.76 12.55
N LEU A 11 -4.47 10.70 11.26
CA LEU A 11 -3.09 10.93 10.86
C LEU A 11 -2.80 12.43 10.98
N LEU A 12 -2.15 12.80 12.08
CA LEU A 12 -1.68 14.16 12.31
C LEU A 12 -0.34 14.33 11.59
N THR A 13 -0.37 14.95 10.40
CA THR A 13 0.85 15.35 9.70
C THR A 13 1.26 16.76 10.14
N GLY A 14 2.57 17.01 10.25
CA GLY A 14 3.10 18.37 10.38
C GLY A 14 3.13 19.04 11.76
N SER A 15 2.92 18.33 12.88
CA SER A 15 3.03 18.96 14.22
C SER A 15 4.17 18.37 15.06
N ALA A 16 5.20 19.18 15.32
CA ALA A 16 6.31 18.80 16.20
C ALA A 16 5.93 18.78 17.69
N SER A 17 4.74 19.29 18.06
CA SER A 17 4.29 19.55 19.44
C SER A 17 3.26 18.58 20.01
N VAL A 18 2.54 17.79 19.20
CA VAL A 18 1.41 16.98 19.69
C VAL A 18 1.88 15.95 20.74
N GLY A 19 1.45 16.18 21.99
CA GLY A 19 1.77 15.37 23.16
C GLY A 19 3.24 15.41 23.60
N ARG A 20 4.00 16.47 23.28
CA ARG A 20 5.41 16.67 23.74
C ARG A 20 5.57 17.61 24.95
N GLY A 21 4.48 18.01 25.62
CA GLY A 21 4.50 18.93 26.76
C GLY A 21 4.87 18.26 28.10
N GLN A 22 5.55 19.00 28.98
CA GLN A 22 5.44 18.77 30.43
C GLN A 22 4.01 19.09 30.85
N LEU A 23 3.48 18.33 31.81
CA LEU A 23 2.09 18.35 32.29
C LEU A 23 1.57 19.77 32.66
N GLU A 24 1.14 20.54 31.66
CA GLU A 24 0.13 21.58 31.75
C GLU A 24 -0.63 21.58 30.40
N GLY A 25 -1.72 20.81 30.32
CA GLY A 25 -2.70 20.93 29.23
C GLY A 25 -2.59 19.99 28.02
N SER A 26 -1.53 19.17 27.87
CA SER A 26 -1.44 18.18 26.78
C SER A 26 -1.80 16.76 27.24
N ASP A 27 -2.79 16.12 26.62
CA ASP A 27 -3.05 14.67 26.77
C ASP A 27 -1.81 13.88 26.30
N PRO A 28 -1.21 13.00 27.13
CA PRO A 28 0.00 12.27 26.75
C PRO A 28 -0.22 11.22 25.65
N LEU A 29 -1.47 10.93 25.25
CA LEU A 29 -1.84 9.97 24.17
C LEU A 29 -1.21 8.57 24.32
N VAL A 30 -0.86 8.17 25.54
CA VAL A 30 -0.27 6.85 25.84
C VAL A 30 -1.22 5.76 25.36
N GLY A 31 -0.72 4.83 24.55
CA GLY A 31 -1.51 3.73 23.98
C GLY A 31 -2.55 4.13 22.93
N ARG A 32 -2.68 5.41 22.61
CA ARG A 32 -3.67 5.96 21.64
C ARG A 32 -3.03 6.66 20.44
N ALA A 33 -1.72 6.86 20.44
CA ALA A 33 -0.98 7.40 19.32
C ALA A 33 0.40 6.75 19.22
N THR A 34 0.77 6.37 18.00
CA THR A 34 2.13 5.97 17.64
C THR A 34 2.77 7.09 16.84
N ARG A 35 4.05 7.39 17.12
CA ARG A 35 4.78 8.43 16.41
C ARG A 35 5.83 7.80 15.53
N THR A 36 5.81 8.18 14.25
CA THR A 36 6.82 7.80 13.28
C THR A 36 7.56 9.06 12.83
N ARG A 37 8.89 9.03 12.84
CA ARG A 37 9.72 10.10 12.26
C ARG A 37 9.82 9.83 10.77
N LEU A 38 9.36 10.76 9.94
CA LEU A 38 9.63 10.73 8.50
C LEU A 38 11.05 11.26 8.28
N HIS A 39 11.91 10.42 7.70
CA HIS A 39 13.28 10.77 7.39
C HIS A 39 13.35 11.36 5.97
N PRO A 40 14.38 12.16 5.64
CA PRO A 40 14.70 12.44 4.25
C PRO A 40 14.93 11.12 3.49
N PHE A 41 14.65 11.11 2.19
CA PHE A 41 14.82 9.92 1.36
C PHE A 41 16.27 9.42 1.43
N SER A 42 16.39 8.11 1.53
CA SER A 42 17.61 7.39 1.20
C SER A 42 17.88 7.44 -0.30
N ALA A 43 19.13 7.26 -0.71
CA ALA A 43 19.50 7.25 -2.11
C ALA A 43 18.84 6.10 -2.86
N LEU A 44 18.65 4.93 -2.23
CA LEU A 44 17.85 3.84 -2.79
C LEU A 44 16.40 4.27 -3.04
N GLU A 45 15.75 4.98 -2.11
CA GLU A 45 14.39 5.50 -2.35
C GLU A 45 14.37 6.51 -3.51
N THR A 46 15.38 7.38 -3.63
CA THR A 46 15.43 8.36 -4.73
C THR A 46 15.76 7.76 -6.10
N SER A 47 16.44 6.61 -6.14
CA SER A 47 16.88 5.97 -7.38
C SER A 47 15.90 4.91 -7.89
N HIS A 48 14.85 4.59 -7.12
CA HIS A 48 13.79 3.68 -7.54
C HIS A 48 12.66 4.39 -8.27
N PRO A 49 12.05 3.74 -9.27
CA PRO A 49 10.77 4.18 -9.83
C PRO A 49 9.70 4.25 -8.74
N ALA A 50 8.83 5.26 -8.78
CA ALA A 50 7.78 5.49 -7.77
C ALA A 50 6.72 4.37 -7.67
N GLU A 51 6.82 3.34 -8.50
CA GLU A 51 5.81 2.30 -8.72
C GLU A 51 6.29 0.90 -8.30
N THR A 52 7.47 0.80 -7.67
CA THR A 52 8.03 -0.43 -7.11
C THR A 52 8.62 -0.17 -5.73
N ASP A 53 8.49 -1.10 -4.80
CA ASP A 53 9.09 -0.98 -3.47
C ASP A 53 10.62 -0.93 -3.59
N ALA A 54 11.24 0.11 -3.04
CA ALA A 54 12.69 0.13 -2.86
C ALA A 54 13.10 -1.02 -1.93
N PRO A 55 14.27 -1.65 -2.11
CA PRO A 55 14.77 -2.67 -1.21
C PRO A 55 15.27 -2.02 0.08
N CYS A 56 14.93 -2.63 1.22
CA CYS A 56 15.37 -2.12 2.50
C CYS A 56 16.84 -2.45 2.75
N LEU A 57 17.70 -1.43 2.76
CA LEU A 57 19.12 -1.58 3.02
C LEU A 57 19.43 -2.32 4.33
N VAL A 58 18.63 -2.12 5.38
CA VAL A 58 18.82 -2.81 6.67
C VAL A 58 18.60 -4.31 6.52
N ASP A 59 17.49 -4.71 5.88
CA ASP A 59 17.17 -6.12 5.69
C ASP A 59 18.22 -6.81 4.79
N LEU A 60 18.68 -6.10 3.75
CA LEU A 60 19.77 -6.55 2.88
C LEU A 60 21.07 -6.82 3.65
N LEU A 61 21.50 -5.87 4.48
CA LEU A 61 22.75 -5.99 5.24
C LEU A 61 22.69 -7.13 6.28
N PHE A 62 21.51 -7.46 6.80
CA PHE A 62 21.35 -8.57 7.75
C PHE A 62 21.25 -9.93 7.08
N ASP A 63 20.31 -10.09 6.15
CA ASP A 63 19.78 -11.41 5.79
C ASP A 63 19.85 -11.72 4.29
N ALA A 64 20.11 -10.74 3.42
CA ALA A 64 20.25 -11.04 2.00
C ALA A 64 21.46 -11.92 1.70
N GLN A 65 21.35 -12.70 0.61
CA GLN A 65 22.49 -13.38 0.02
C GLN A 65 23.44 -12.33 -0.55
N LEU A 66 24.69 -12.35 -0.10
CA LEU A 66 25.69 -11.36 -0.46
C LEU A 66 26.36 -11.75 -1.78
N ASP A 67 25.62 -11.60 -2.88
CA ASP A 67 26.11 -11.78 -4.25
C ASP A 67 25.76 -10.49 -5.02
N LEU A 68 26.65 -9.49 -4.88
CA LEU A 68 26.46 -8.19 -5.52
C LEU A 68 27.05 -8.23 -6.93
N ASP A 69 26.29 -7.74 -7.89
CA ASP A 69 26.82 -7.40 -9.21
C ASP A 69 27.90 -6.34 -9.05
N THR A 70 28.95 -6.36 -9.87
CA THR A 70 30.05 -5.40 -9.75
C THR A 70 29.54 -4.02 -10.20
N PRO A 71 29.19 -3.10 -9.29
CA PRO A 71 28.51 -1.89 -9.69
C PRO A 71 29.51 -0.92 -10.33
N GLY A 72 29.00 -0.02 -11.17
CA GLY A 72 29.82 1.03 -11.78
C GLY A 72 30.51 1.91 -10.72
N PRO A 73 31.67 2.51 -11.02
CA PRO A 73 32.35 3.37 -10.08
C PRO A 73 31.53 4.63 -9.79
N VAL A 74 31.44 5.02 -8.51
CA VAL A 74 30.88 6.32 -8.10
C VAL A 74 32.03 7.33 -8.07
N SER A 75 31.98 8.32 -8.96
CA SER A 75 33.04 9.34 -9.02
C SER A 75 33.01 10.25 -7.79
N THR A 76 34.16 10.84 -7.41
CA THR A 76 34.21 11.83 -6.31
C THR A 76 33.28 13.01 -6.56
N GLN A 77 33.14 13.45 -7.82
CA GLN A 77 32.26 14.57 -8.17
C GLN A 77 30.78 14.20 -7.98
N GLU A 78 30.39 13.00 -8.39
CA GLU A 78 29.03 12.47 -8.18
C GLU A 78 28.73 12.29 -6.69
N LEU A 79 29.70 11.77 -5.92
CA LEU A 79 29.58 11.64 -4.48
C LEU A 79 29.39 13.00 -3.81
N VAL A 80 30.21 14.01 -4.16
CA VAL A 80 30.07 15.38 -3.66
C VAL A 80 28.69 15.95 -4.01
N ARG A 81 28.21 15.73 -5.23
CA ARG A 81 26.87 16.18 -5.65
C ARG A 81 25.78 15.53 -4.81
N LEU A 82 25.82 14.21 -4.65
CA LEU A 82 24.88 13.44 -3.84
C LEU A 82 24.83 13.93 -2.39
N LEU A 83 25.99 14.13 -1.76
CA LEU A 83 26.10 14.62 -0.39
C LEU A 83 25.56 16.06 -0.24
N ARG A 84 25.81 16.92 -1.22
CA ARG A 84 25.31 18.30 -1.26
C ARG A 84 23.80 18.36 -1.46
N THR A 85 23.25 17.51 -2.33
CA THR A 85 21.81 17.45 -2.61
C THR A 85 21.02 16.88 -1.43
N GLY A 86 21.53 15.84 -0.76
CA GLY A 86 20.83 15.20 0.34
C GLY A 86 19.56 14.46 -0.11
N GLY A 87 18.70 14.12 0.85
CA GLY A 87 17.48 13.32 0.66
C GLY A 87 16.17 14.09 0.87
N VAL A 88 16.23 15.39 1.17
CA VAL A 88 15.01 16.19 1.34
C VAL A 88 14.27 16.25 -0.01
N PRO A 89 12.96 15.92 -0.07
CA PRO A 89 12.24 15.79 -1.33
C PRO A 89 12.35 17.00 -2.26
N SER A 90 12.28 18.21 -1.70
CA SER A 90 12.38 19.46 -2.47
C SER A 90 13.78 19.71 -3.07
N TYR A 91 14.82 18.98 -2.62
CA TYR A 91 16.19 19.09 -3.13
C TYR A 91 16.48 17.98 -4.13
N CYS A 92 16.16 16.73 -3.78
CA CYS A 92 16.52 15.55 -4.55
C CYS A 92 15.53 15.21 -5.67
N LEU A 93 14.25 15.60 -5.55
CA LEU A 93 13.21 15.39 -6.57
C LEU A 93 12.84 16.68 -7.31
N SER A 94 13.69 17.70 -7.27
CA SER A 94 13.42 18.97 -7.93
C SER A 94 13.26 18.78 -9.45
N THR A 95 12.09 19.15 -9.98
CA THR A 95 11.79 19.11 -11.43
C THR A 95 12.58 20.15 -12.23
N VAL A 96 13.11 21.17 -11.55
CA VAL A 96 14.02 22.17 -12.12
C VAL A 96 15.43 21.92 -11.58
N PRO A 97 16.44 21.74 -12.44
CA PRO A 97 17.82 21.60 -12.00
C PRO A 97 18.27 22.83 -11.19
N LEU A 98 18.64 22.63 -9.93
CA LEU A 98 19.19 23.68 -9.08
C LEU A 98 20.70 23.80 -9.31
N THR A 99 21.20 25.03 -9.44
CA THR A 99 22.64 25.29 -9.33
C THR A 99 23.09 25.08 -7.88
N THR A 100 24.38 24.83 -7.66
CA THR A 100 24.94 24.66 -6.31
C THR A 100 24.56 25.82 -5.38
N SER A 101 24.71 27.07 -5.83
CA SER A 101 24.37 28.23 -5.01
C SER A 101 22.86 28.36 -4.74
N ALA A 102 22.01 28.00 -5.71
CA ALA A 102 20.56 28.02 -5.49
C ALA A 102 20.12 26.95 -4.47
N LEU A 103 20.74 25.78 -4.54
CA LEU A 103 20.54 24.70 -3.57
C LEU A 103 21.01 25.14 -2.17
N GLU A 104 22.21 25.71 -2.04
CA GLU A 104 22.74 26.20 -0.76
C GLU A 104 21.84 27.27 -0.13
N VAL A 105 21.38 28.26 -0.91
CA VAL A 105 20.43 29.28 -0.44
C VAL A 105 19.12 28.65 0.03
N ARG A 106 18.63 27.63 -0.68
CA ARG A 106 17.40 26.93 -0.33
C ARG A 106 17.56 26.12 0.96
N VAL A 107 18.63 25.32 1.08
CA VAL A 107 18.97 24.58 2.29
C VAL A 107 19.07 25.53 3.49
N HIS A 108 19.80 26.63 3.34
CA HIS A 108 19.94 27.63 4.40
C HIS A 108 18.60 28.23 4.82
N SER A 109 17.78 28.63 3.85
CA SER A 109 16.45 29.17 4.09
C SER A 109 15.54 28.18 4.83
N ASP A 110 15.58 26.91 4.45
CA ASP A 110 14.77 25.87 5.09
C ASP A 110 15.25 25.56 6.51
N MET A 111 16.56 25.57 6.76
CA MET A 111 17.12 25.47 8.12
C MET A 111 16.66 26.63 9.01
N LEU A 112 16.69 27.87 8.50
CA LEU A 112 16.17 29.04 9.23
C LEU A 112 14.67 28.95 9.48
N ALA A 113 13.90 28.46 8.49
CA ALA A 113 12.47 28.21 8.65
C ALA A 113 12.21 27.16 9.74
N LEU A 114 13.03 26.11 9.82
CA LEU A 114 12.97 25.09 10.87
C LEU A 114 13.35 25.63 12.27
N LEU A 115 14.14 26.70 12.35
CA LEU A 115 14.45 27.41 13.59
C LEU A 115 13.43 28.51 13.93
N SER A 116 12.45 28.79 13.07
CA SER A 116 11.42 29.79 13.37
C SER A 116 10.42 29.31 14.43
N ASP A 117 9.68 30.23 15.03
CA ASP A 117 8.59 29.92 15.96
C ASP A 117 7.45 29.11 15.31
N ARG A 118 7.34 29.11 13.97
CA ARG A 118 6.26 28.39 13.25
C ARG A 118 6.25 26.88 13.45
N VAL A 119 7.40 26.25 13.74
CA VAL A 119 7.50 24.79 13.90
C VAL A 119 7.08 24.33 15.30
N LEU A 120 7.44 25.11 16.33
CA LEU A 120 7.08 24.87 17.72
C LEU A 120 6.76 26.22 18.39
N PRO A 121 5.52 26.76 18.22
CA PRO A 121 5.16 28.13 18.63
C PRO A 121 5.28 28.40 20.13
N GLU A 122 5.07 27.37 20.96
CA GLU A 122 5.14 27.48 22.42
C GLU A 122 6.58 27.34 22.96
N GLU A 123 7.52 26.90 22.13
CA GLU A 123 8.92 26.73 22.51
C GLU A 123 9.71 28.00 22.21
N LYS A 124 9.91 28.84 23.24
CA LYS A 124 10.75 30.04 23.13
C LYS A 124 12.17 29.68 22.70
N LEU A 125 12.60 30.24 21.58
CA LEU A 125 13.91 29.99 20.97
C LEU A 125 14.56 31.30 20.53
N ASP A 126 15.81 31.52 20.93
CA ASP A 126 16.66 32.53 20.28
C ASP A 126 17.25 31.91 19.01
N VAL A 127 16.84 32.42 17.84
CA VAL A 127 17.27 31.89 16.54
C VAL A 127 18.77 32.04 16.33
N GLY A 128 19.39 33.11 16.86
CA GLY A 128 20.82 33.34 16.77
C GLY A 128 21.60 32.26 17.52
N ILE A 129 21.27 32.05 18.80
CA ILE A 129 21.91 31.01 19.62
C ILE A 129 21.63 29.62 19.03
N ALA A 130 20.41 29.36 18.55
CA ALA A 130 20.06 28.08 17.93
C ALA A 130 20.89 27.80 16.68
N GLY A 131 21.01 28.80 15.81
CA GLY A 131 21.82 28.73 14.59
C GLY A 131 23.29 28.50 14.92
N THR A 132 23.84 29.21 15.90
CA THR A 132 25.23 29.00 16.33
C THR A 132 25.47 27.59 16.90
N VAL A 133 24.59 27.09 17.77
CA VAL A 133 24.70 25.72 18.30
C VAL A 133 24.56 24.69 17.18
N LEU A 134 23.62 24.88 16.26
CA LEU A 134 23.44 24.00 15.11
C LEU A 134 24.68 23.99 14.22
N ASP A 135 25.19 25.16 13.83
CA ASP A 135 26.37 25.29 12.98
C ASP A 135 27.62 24.63 13.58
N SER A 136 27.86 24.78 14.89
CA SER A 136 28.99 24.13 15.56
C SER A 136 28.90 22.60 15.51
N ILE A 137 27.69 22.03 15.47
CA ILE A 137 27.49 20.59 15.31
C ILE A 137 27.61 20.17 13.84
N LEU A 138 26.97 20.91 12.93
CA LEU A 138 26.96 20.60 11.50
C LEU A 138 28.37 20.66 10.89
N ARG A 139 29.26 21.52 11.40
CA ARG A 139 30.63 21.66 10.90
C ARG A 139 31.59 20.56 11.39
N ILE A 140 31.14 19.70 12.30
CA ILE A 140 31.92 18.54 12.81
C ILE A 140 31.05 17.28 12.71
N PRO A 141 30.71 16.85 11.48
CA PRO A 141 29.77 15.76 11.25
C PRO A 141 30.30 14.45 11.84
N GLY A 142 29.46 13.75 12.63
CA GLY A 142 29.83 12.49 13.27
C GLY A 142 30.77 12.61 14.47
N GLY A 143 31.04 13.83 14.95
CA GLY A 143 31.82 14.06 16.16
C GLY A 143 31.11 13.58 17.43
N GLN A 144 31.89 13.15 18.43
CA GLN A 144 31.37 12.88 19.78
C GLN A 144 30.98 14.19 20.48
N LEU A 145 29.76 14.25 21.01
CA LEU A 145 29.21 15.48 21.60
C LEU A 145 29.85 15.83 22.95
N ASN A 146 30.86 16.71 22.91
CA ASN A 146 31.41 17.35 24.11
C ASN A 146 30.66 18.65 24.45
N LYS A 147 29.59 18.52 25.24
CA LYS A 147 28.77 19.67 25.66
C LYS A 147 29.55 20.74 26.42
N THR A 148 30.55 20.35 27.22
CA THR A 148 31.37 21.28 28.00
C THR A 148 32.30 22.07 27.08
N GLY A 149 32.93 21.40 26.12
CA GLY A 149 33.77 22.06 25.10
C GLY A 149 32.94 23.03 24.25
N LEU A 150 31.78 22.58 23.76
CA LEU A 150 30.88 23.41 22.97
C LEU A 150 30.38 24.65 23.74
N ALA A 151 30.05 24.49 25.03
CA ALA A 151 29.65 25.61 25.88
C ALA A 151 30.78 26.66 26.04
N ALA A 152 32.01 26.19 26.22
CA ALA A 152 33.17 27.05 26.34
C ALA A 152 33.49 27.79 25.03
N GLU A 153 33.44 27.09 23.90
CA GLU A 153 33.66 27.68 22.57
C GLU A 153 32.63 28.77 22.25
N LEU A 154 31.36 28.53 22.59
CA LEU A 154 30.27 29.45 22.32
C LEU A 154 30.09 30.56 23.37
N GLY A 155 30.84 30.51 24.49
CA GLY A 155 30.71 31.48 25.57
C GLY A 155 29.34 31.47 26.26
N ILE A 156 28.65 30.32 26.28
CA ILE A 156 27.32 30.16 26.88
C ILE A 156 27.29 29.03 27.90
N ASP A 157 26.31 29.02 28.80
CA ASP A 157 26.18 27.98 29.82
C ASP A 157 25.87 26.58 29.23
N GLN A 158 26.41 25.53 29.85
CA GLN A 158 26.24 24.14 29.40
C GLN A 158 24.76 23.68 29.42
N ARG A 159 23.94 24.22 30.34
CA ARG A 159 22.50 23.94 30.36
C ARG A 159 21.81 24.60 29.15
N THR A 160 22.28 25.77 28.73
CA THR A 160 21.83 26.43 27.49
C THR A 160 22.14 25.54 26.30
N VAL A 161 23.39 25.08 26.12
CA VAL A 161 23.75 24.13 25.05
C VAL A 161 22.86 22.88 25.09
N SER A 162 22.67 22.28 26.27
CA SER A 162 21.82 21.09 26.43
C SER A 162 20.36 21.36 26.07
N ARG A 163 19.84 22.54 26.40
CA ARG A 163 18.49 22.98 26.01
C ARG A 163 18.38 23.05 24.51
N TYR A 164 19.28 23.78 23.84
CA TYR A 164 19.23 23.97 22.39
C TYR A 164 19.41 22.66 21.61
N LEU A 165 20.31 21.77 22.04
CA LEU A 165 20.44 20.44 21.42
C LEU A 165 19.13 19.63 21.49
N GLY A 166 18.40 19.72 22.61
CA GLY A 166 17.08 19.09 22.73
C GLY A 166 16.03 19.73 21.82
N ILE A 167 16.11 21.06 21.61
CA ILE A 167 15.23 21.77 20.68
C ILE A 167 15.52 21.35 19.24
N LEU A 168 16.78 21.32 18.83
CA LEU A 168 17.22 20.93 17.50
C LEU A 168 16.83 19.46 17.18
N ASP A 169 16.92 18.55 18.15
CA ASP A 169 16.42 17.18 18.01
C ASP A 169 14.90 17.12 17.80
N ARG A 170 14.14 17.86 18.61
CA ARG A 170 12.67 17.94 18.48
C ARG A 170 12.24 18.52 17.14
N ARG A 171 13.06 19.42 16.56
CA ARG A 171 12.88 20.02 15.24
C ARG A 171 13.44 19.16 14.10
N PHE A 172 13.82 17.92 14.38
CA PHE A 172 14.28 16.94 13.40
C PHE A 172 15.56 17.34 12.66
N LEU A 173 16.37 18.24 13.22
CA LEU A 173 17.60 18.73 12.59
C LEU A 173 18.82 17.83 12.87
N LEU A 174 18.76 17.08 13.98
CA LEU A 174 19.85 16.24 14.45
C LEU A 174 19.42 14.77 14.61
N THR A 175 20.39 13.90 14.45
CA THR A 175 20.31 12.46 14.77
C THR A 175 21.41 12.10 15.75
N PHE A 176 21.01 11.56 16.91
CA PHE A 176 21.95 11.15 17.97
C PHE A 176 22.23 9.66 17.86
N LEU A 177 23.50 9.33 17.74
CA LEU A 177 23.97 7.95 17.64
C LEU A 177 24.65 7.55 18.96
N PRO A 178 24.00 6.73 19.81
CA PRO A 178 24.58 6.33 21.10
C PRO A 178 25.70 5.31 20.93
N ASN A 179 26.66 5.29 21.86
CA ASN A 179 27.67 4.22 21.91
C ASN A 179 27.01 2.91 22.36
N LEU A 180 27.28 1.82 21.66
CA LEU A 180 26.79 0.49 21.98
C LEU A 180 27.31 0.05 23.36
N ARG A 181 26.39 -0.09 24.31
CA ARG A 181 26.68 -0.60 25.65
C ARG A 181 26.78 -2.12 25.64
N THR A 182 27.67 -2.65 26.46
CA THR A 182 27.79 -4.10 26.72
C THR A 182 27.53 -4.39 28.20
N GLY A 183 26.52 -5.22 28.48
CA GLY A 183 26.15 -5.69 29.83
C GLY A 183 24.94 -4.99 30.49
N LEU A 184 24.21 -5.72 31.34
CA LEU A 184 23.00 -5.26 32.07
C LEU A 184 23.27 -4.24 33.18
N THR A 185 24.54 -4.10 33.62
CA THR A 185 24.88 -3.46 34.92
C THR A 185 25.86 -2.29 34.84
N ARG A 186 26.19 -1.74 33.66
CA ARG A 186 27.11 -0.58 33.57
C ARG A 186 26.49 0.65 32.96
N THR A 187 26.25 1.64 33.81
CA THR A 187 25.94 3.03 33.45
C THR A 187 27.20 3.69 32.91
N SER A 188 27.55 3.43 31.65
CA SER A 188 28.63 4.18 31.00
C SER A 188 28.12 5.54 30.52
N LYS A 189 28.75 6.63 30.99
CA LYS A 189 28.53 8.03 30.55
C LYS A 189 29.20 8.28 29.19
N THR A 190 28.90 7.48 28.18
CA THR A 190 29.49 7.66 26.84
C THR A 190 28.79 8.78 26.08
N MET A 191 29.56 9.71 25.52
CA MET A 191 29.05 10.79 24.69
C MET A 191 28.46 10.21 23.39
N PRO A 192 27.26 10.59 22.95
CA PRO A 192 26.74 10.18 21.65
C PRO A 192 27.53 10.86 20.53
N LYS A 193 27.61 10.22 19.36
CA LYS A 193 27.89 10.93 18.10
C LYS A 193 26.66 11.71 17.67
N VAL A 194 26.86 12.85 17.02
CA VAL A 194 25.75 13.66 16.49
C VAL A 194 25.96 13.85 15.00
N HIS A 195 24.91 13.58 14.24
CA HIS A 195 24.86 13.76 12.81
C HIS A 195 23.73 14.72 12.46
N SER A 196 23.85 15.42 11.33
CA SER A 196 22.72 16.10 10.74
C SER A 196 21.67 15.08 10.31
N SER A 197 20.39 15.45 10.34
CA SER A 197 19.35 14.58 9.78
C SER A 197 19.44 14.45 8.25
N ASP A 198 20.07 15.43 7.60
CA ASP A 198 20.35 15.42 6.17
C ASP A 198 21.74 15.97 5.86
N SER A 199 22.47 15.37 4.93
CA SER A 199 23.84 15.80 4.58
C SER A 199 23.92 17.17 3.92
N SER A 200 22.85 17.65 3.28
CA SER A 200 22.82 18.96 2.62
C SER A 200 23.04 20.12 3.61
N ALA A 201 22.45 20.02 4.81
CA ALA A 201 22.60 21.02 5.87
C ALA A 201 24.05 21.14 6.35
N THR A 202 24.75 20.00 6.47
CA THR A 202 26.18 19.97 6.80
C THR A 202 27.02 20.60 5.68
N CYS A 203 26.75 20.25 4.43
CA CYS A 203 27.45 20.81 3.28
C CYS A 203 27.26 22.34 3.20
N GLU A 204 26.04 22.83 3.41
CA GLU A 204 25.72 24.26 3.45
C GLU A 204 26.45 24.96 4.60
N ALA A 205 26.42 24.41 5.81
CA ALA A 205 27.06 25.03 6.98
C ALA A 205 28.58 25.13 6.86
N ILE A 206 29.21 24.15 6.20
CA ILE A 206 30.65 24.15 5.85
C ILE A 206 30.91 25.20 4.76
N SER A 207 30.09 25.23 3.70
CA SER A 207 30.17 26.21 2.59
C SER A 207 30.08 27.64 3.08
N ARG A 208 29.09 27.94 3.93
CA ARG A 208 28.88 29.25 4.54
C ARG A 208 29.99 29.66 5.50
N ALA A 209 30.73 28.70 6.05
CA ALA A 209 31.94 28.98 6.83
C ALA A 209 33.18 29.28 5.95
N GLY A 210 33.03 29.27 4.62
CA GLY A 210 34.12 29.53 3.67
C GLY A 210 34.93 28.30 3.30
N HIS A 211 34.42 27.10 3.57
CA HIS A 211 35.09 25.82 3.28
C HIS A 211 34.31 25.00 2.26
N ASP A 212 34.96 24.08 1.56
CA ASP A 212 34.28 23.18 0.61
C ASP A 212 34.68 21.73 0.90
N ILE A 213 33.68 20.85 1.08
CA ILE A 213 33.89 19.42 1.26
C ILE A 213 34.68 18.80 0.09
N ALA A 214 34.55 19.33 -1.13
CA ALA A 214 35.29 18.84 -2.30
C ALA A 214 36.79 19.14 -2.23
N SER A 215 37.18 20.15 -1.44
CA SER A 215 38.59 20.55 -1.27
C SER A 215 39.26 19.93 -0.05
N SER A 216 38.52 19.20 0.80
CA SER A 216 39.03 18.54 1.99
C SER A 216 38.60 17.07 2.04
N PRO A 217 39.51 16.11 1.80
CA PRO A 217 39.21 14.68 1.92
C PRO A 217 38.72 14.28 3.31
N GLU A 218 39.22 14.93 4.37
CA GLU A 218 38.78 14.69 5.74
C GLU A 218 37.32 15.10 5.93
N ALA A 219 36.96 16.33 5.52
CA ALA A 219 35.58 16.80 5.61
C ALA A 219 34.65 15.94 4.75
N LEU A 220 35.06 15.59 3.52
CA LEU A 220 34.30 14.69 2.66
C LEU A 220 34.06 13.33 3.31
N GLY A 221 35.07 12.76 3.96
CA GLY A 221 34.96 11.50 4.70
C GLY A 221 33.98 11.57 5.86
N GLN A 222 34.06 12.62 6.69
CA GLN A 222 33.16 12.81 7.84
C GLN A 222 31.70 13.05 7.40
N VAL A 223 31.49 13.78 6.29
CA VAL A 223 30.16 13.95 5.70
C VAL A 223 29.65 12.63 5.11
N LEU A 224 30.50 11.84 4.47
CA LEU A 224 30.15 10.52 3.95
C LEU A 224 29.73 9.56 5.07
N GLU A 225 30.47 9.52 6.18
CA GLU A 225 30.09 8.76 7.38
C GLU A 225 28.69 9.15 7.87
N SER A 226 28.44 10.46 7.99
CA SER A 226 27.14 10.97 8.43
C SER A 226 26.01 10.66 7.44
N TRP A 227 26.30 10.70 6.15
CA TRP A 227 25.36 10.30 5.12
C TRP A 227 25.02 8.80 5.21
N VAL A 228 26.00 7.92 5.44
CA VAL A 228 25.74 6.49 5.66
C VAL A 228 24.84 6.27 6.90
N VAL A 229 25.06 7.03 7.98
CA VAL A 229 24.17 7.00 9.15
C VAL A 229 22.75 7.45 8.78
N GLN A 230 22.60 8.50 7.98
CA GLN A 230 21.31 8.95 7.45
C GLN A 230 20.62 7.84 6.65
N GLN A 231 21.32 7.18 5.72
CA GLN A 231 20.78 6.11 4.88
C GLN A 231 20.23 4.95 5.72
N LEU A 232 21.02 4.49 6.69
CA LEU A 232 20.62 3.39 7.57
C LEU A 232 19.49 3.81 8.52
N THR A 233 19.48 5.06 8.98
CA THR A 233 18.42 5.57 9.85
C THR A 233 17.09 5.66 9.10
N ALA A 234 17.10 6.10 7.83
CA ALA A 234 15.91 6.14 6.97
C ALA A 234 15.37 4.72 6.71
N ALA A 235 16.23 3.81 6.24
CA ALA A 235 15.85 2.42 5.94
C ALA A 235 15.29 1.67 7.16
N ARG A 236 15.77 1.96 8.37
CA ARG A 236 15.22 1.41 9.63
C ARG A 236 13.77 1.78 9.89
N GLY A 237 13.27 2.87 9.31
CA GLY A 237 11.90 3.33 9.49
C GLY A 237 10.85 2.36 8.93
N TRP A 238 11.23 1.56 7.94
CA TRP A 238 10.33 0.65 7.22
C TRP A 238 10.91 -0.76 7.00
N ALA A 239 12.08 -1.07 7.57
CA ALA A 239 12.65 -2.41 7.59
C ALA A 239 11.71 -3.45 8.23
N HIS A 240 11.67 -4.66 7.69
CA HIS A 240 10.98 -5.79 8.32
C HIS A 240 11.68 -6.19 9.62
N LEU A 241 13.01 -6.13 9.65
CA LEU A 241 13.81 -6.36 10.86
C LEU A 241 13.82 -5.12 11.76
N LYS A 242 13.20 -5.24 12.94
CA LYS A 242 13.32 -4.22 13.98
C LYS A 242 14.76 -4.18 14.52
N THR A 243 15.48 -3.11 14.21
CA THR A 243 16.86 -2.89 14.67
C THR A 243 17.02 -1.59 15.46
N ARG A 244 18.01 -1.56 16.34
CA ARG A 244 18.53 -0.36 16.99
C ARG A 244 19.88 0.02 16.38
N ILE A 245 20.16 1.32 16.29
CA ILE A 245 21.38 1.85 15.69
C ILE A 245 22.27 2.48 16.76
N PHE A 246 23.57 2.21 16.69
CA PHE A 246 24.60 2.68 17.59
C PHE A 246 25.86 3.02 16.79
N TYR A 247 26.82 3.67 17.41
CA TYR A 247 28.23 3.52 17.05
C TYR A 247 28.88 2.63 18.11
N TRP A 248 30.10 2.16 17.90
CA TRP A 248 30.83 1.49 18.97
C TRP A 248 32.22 2.08 19.11
N ARG A 249 32.60 2.43 20.33
CA ARG A 249 33.97 2.80 20.66
C ARG A 249 34.38 2.17 21.98
N ASP A 250 35.48 1.44 21.96
CA ASP A 250 36.09 0.92 23.17
C ASP A 250 36.94 2.01 23.83
N ASN A 251 36.57 2.38 25.05
CA ASN A 251 37.30 3.39 25.82
C ASN A 251 38.73 2.97 26.18
N LYS A 252 39.05 1.66 26.18
CA LYS A 252 40.41 1.18 26.50
C LYS A 252 41.33 1.23 25.28
N THR A 253 40.91 0.61 24.18
CA THR A 253 41.74 0.50 22.97
C THR A 253 41.57 1.68 22.01
N GLN A 254 40.56 2.54 22.24
CA GLN A 254 40.13 3.61 21.35
C GLN A 254 39.76 3.14 19.93
N ARG A 255 39.58 1.82 19.75
CA ARG A 255 39.05 1.25 18.51
C ARG A 255 37.58 1.61 18.39
N GLU A 256 37.18 1.86 17.16
CA GLU A 256 35.88 2.41 16.83
C GLU A 256 35.28 1.67 15.64
N VAL A 257 33.95 1.62 15.61
CA VAL A 257 33.13 1.21 14.47
C VAL A 257 32.07 2.29 14.30
N ASP A 258 31.99 2.86 13.09
CA ASP A 258 31.15 4.03 12.80
C ASP A 258 29.67 3.78 13.08
N VAL A 259 29.15 2.62 12.64
CA VAL A 259 27.75 2.22 12.86
C VAL A 259 27.66 0.75 13.27
N VAL A 260 26.79 0.46 14.23
CA VAL A 260 26.42 -0.88 14.65
C VAL A 260 24.90 -0.99 14.73
N LEU A 261 24.33 -1.85 13.90
CA LEU A 261 22.93 -2.24 13.96
C LEU A 261 22.77 -3.49 14.83
N VAL A 262 21.76 -3.50 15.69
CA VAL A 262 21.45 -4.62 16.59
C VAL A 262 19.98 -4.98 16.47
N ASP A 263 19.67 -6.21 16.05
CA ASP A 263 18.29 -6.72 15.96
C ASP A 263 17.74 -7.21 17.31
N GLY A 264 16.48 -7.67 17.30
CA GLY A 264 15.82 -8.22 18.49
C GLY A 264 16.45 -9.52 19.03
N ALA A 265 17.16 -10.28 18.19
CA ALA A 265 17.89 -11.49 18.58
C ALA A 265 19.31 -11.18 19.11
N GLY A 266 19.75 -9.91 19.04
CA GLY A 266 21.07 -9.47 19.46
C GLY A 266 22.16 -9.67 18.40
N ARG A 267 21.80 -10.04 17.15
CA ARG A 267 22.73 -10.09 16.01
C ARG A 267 23.23 -8.68 15.71
N ARG A 268 24.54 -8.55 15.45
CA ARG A 268 25.20 -7.25 15.26
C ARG A 268 25.75 -7.12 13.85
N VAL A 269 25.29 -6.10 13.13
CA VAL A 269 25.90 -5.69 11.86
C VAL A 269 26.77 -4.46 12.11
N GLY A 270 28.08 -4.59 11.94
CA GLY A 270 29.03 -3.49 12.09
C GLY A 270 29.38 -2.88 10.73
N ILE A 271 29.49 -1.56 10.66
CA ILE A 271 29.75 -0.82 9.43
C ILE A 271 30.82 0.24 9.73
N GLU A 272 31.87 0.24 8.92
CA GLU A 272 32.96 1.20 8.92
C GLU A 272 32.97 1.90 7.57
N VAL A 273 33.12 3.22 7.53
CA VAL A 273 33.11 3.98 6.28
C VAL A 273 34.53 4.47 5.96
N LYS A 274 34.92 4.36 4.69
CA LYS A 274 36.23 4.78 4.21
C LYS A 274 36.10 5.54 2.89
N LEU A 275 36.59 6.78 2.87
CA LEU A 275 36.78 7.55 1.65
C LEU A 275 38.05 7.05 0.91
N ALA A 276 38.00 5.80 0.45
CA ALA A 276 39.09 5.15 -0.27
C ALA A 276 38.51 4.18 -1.31
N THR A 277 39.21 4.00 -2.42
CA THR A 277 38.79 3.06 -3.48
C THR A 277 39.19 1.61 -3.18
N SER A 278 40.09 1.39 -2.23
CA SER A 278 40.55 0.08 -1.79
C SER A 278 40.57 -0.01 -0.26
N VAL A 279 40.36 -1.23 0.26
CA VAL A 279 40.34 -1.50 1.70
C VAL A 279 41.69 -2.08 2.12
N SER A 280 42.26 -1.53 3.19
CA SER A 280 43.52 -1.99 3.77
C SER A 280 43.29 -2.88 5.00
N PRO A 281 44.23 -3.76 5.38
CA PRO A 281 44.13 -4.56 6.60
C PRO A 281 43.96 -3.73 7.88
N SER A 282 44.44 -2.48 7.91
CA SER A 282 44.25 -1.56 9.03
C SER A 282 42.81 -1.15 9.26
N ASP A 283 41.98 -1.13 8.20
CA ASP A 283 40.58 -0.70 8.27
C ASP A 283 39.71 -1.73 9.02
N LEU A 284 40.14 -2.99 9.09
CA LEU A 284 39.41 -4.06 9.77
C LEU A 284 39.56 -4.02 11.29
N LYS A 285 40.47 -3.19 11.84
CA LYS A 285 40.80 -3.18 13.28
C LYS A 285 39.57 -2.93 14.16
N GLY A 286 38.69 -2.01 13.74
CA GLY A 286 37.45 -1.68 14.43
C GLY A 286 36.50 -2.87 14.49
N LEU A 287 36.13 -3.40 13.33
CA LEU A 287 35.20 -4.52 13.20
C LEU A 287 35.71 -5.80 13.88
N LYS A 288 37.00 -6.11 13.78
CA LYS A 288 37.61 -7.24 14.50
C LYS A 288 37.52 -7.08 16.01
N ALA A 289 37.76 -5.87 16.51
CA ALA A 289 37.63 -5.60 17.93
C ALA A 289 36.17 -5.68 18.41
N LEU A 290 35.20 -5.24 17.60
CA LEU A 290 33.79 -5.42 17.89
C LEU A 290 33.40 -6.90 17.92
N GLN A 291 33.91 -7.69 16.97
CA GLN A 291 33.72 -9.14 16.89
C GLN A 291 34.25 -9.83 18.16
N GLU A 292 35.46 -9.48 18.60
CA GLU A 292 36.07 -9.97 19.86
C GLU A 292 35.27 -9.54 21.10
N HIS A 293 34.72 -8.33 21.11
CA HIS A 293 34.08 -7.73 22.28
C HIS A 293 32.64 -8.23 22.54
N GLY A 294 31.94 -8.72 21.52
CA GLY A 294 30.61 -9.31 21.75
C GLY A 294 29.92 -9.88 20.52
N GLY A 295 30.70 -10.36 19.56
CA GLY A 295 30.21 -11.02 18.36
C GLY A 295 29.89 -10.05 17.22
N LEU A 296 29.97 -10.60 16.01
CA LEU A 296 29.63 -9.94 14.75
C LEU A 296 28.82 -10.93 13.92
N HIS A 297 27.62 -10.52 13.49
CA HIS A 297 26.82 -11.25 12.51
C HIS A 297 27.40 -11.01 11.13
N ARG A 298 27.51 -9.72 10.74
CA ARG A 298 28.20 -9.28 9.53
C ARG A 298 28.91 -7.94 9.77
N GLY A 299 30.02 -7.72 9.08
CA GLY A 299 30.81 -6.50 9.12
C GLY A 299 31.01 -5.95 7.71
N PHE A 300 30.85 -4.65 7.50
CA PHE A 300 31.02 -4.03 6.20
C PHE A 300 32.01 -2.87 6.29
N ILE A 301 33.05 -2.91 5.47
CA ILE A 301 33.86 -1.72 5.17
C ILE A 301 33.26 -1.07 3.92
N VAL A 302 32.52 0.01 4.10
CA VAL A 302 31.92 0.77 3.02
C VAL A 302 32.99 1.66 2.38
N HIS A 303 33.18 1.54 1.06
CA HIS A 303 34.27 2.23 0.36
C HIS A 303 33.83 2.75 -1.02
N THR A 304 34.59 3.67 -1.62
CA THR A 304 34.23 4.32 -2.90
C THR A 304 34.70 3.56 -4.15
N GLY A 305 35.26 2.36 -3.95
CA GLY A 305 35.64 1.46 -5.04
C GLY A 305 34.47 0.64 -5.57
N THR A 306 34.76 -0.30 -6.46
CA THR A 306 33.75 -1.15 -7.12
C THR A 306 33.75 -2.60 -6.64
N ARG A 307 34.76 -3.01 -5.87
CA ARG A 307 34.93 -4.41 -5.46
C ARG A 307 34.03 -4.75 -4.29
N PHE A 308 33.16 -5.74 -4.47
CA PHE A 308 32.47 -6.43 -3.38
C PHE A 308 33.19 -7.76 -3.10
N GLU A 309 33.76 -7.93 -1.91
CA GLU A 309 34.46 -9.17 -1.56
C GLU A 309 34.50 -9.41 -0.05
N GLN A 310 34.55 -10.68 0.35
CA GLN A 310 34.79 -11.03 1.75
C GLN A 310 36.29 -10.92 2.05
N ILE A 311 36.67 -9.96 2.89
CA ILE A 311 38.08 -9.64 3.22
C ILE A 311 38.55 -10.25 4.54
N ALA A 312 37.63 -10.70 5.40
CA ALA A 312 37.91 -11.52 6.60
C ALA A 312 36.66 -12.30 7.04
N ASP A 313 36.81 -13.13 8.07
CA ASP A 313 35.67 -13.85 8.67
C ASP A 313 34.55 -12.86 9.04
N LYS A 314 33.39 -13.04 8.41
CA LYS A 314 32.21 -12.18 8.52
C LYS A 314 32.43 -10.69 8.23
N ILE A 315 33.48 -10.31 7.50
CA ILE A 315 33.75 -8.92 7.12
C ILE A 315 33.89 -8.81 5.60
N TRP A 316 33.11 -7.93 5.00
CA TRP A 316 33.06 -7.67 3.56
C TRP A 316 33.49 -6.23 3.25
N ALA A 317 34.19 -6.06 2.13
CA ALA A 317 34.30 -4.76 1.45
C ALA A 317 33.00 -4.52 0.68
N LEU A 318 32.33 -3.40 0.94
CA LEU A 318 31.04 -3.04 0.34
C LEU A 318 31.17 -1.73 -0.45
N PRO A 319 31.00 -1.76 -1.79
CA PRO A 319 30.97 -0.55 -2.60
C PRO A 319 29.84 0.40 -2.15
N ILE A 320 30.13 1.70 -2.06
CA ILE A 320 29.14 2.75 -1.77
C ILE A 320 28.00 2.76 -2.78
N ALA A 321 28.25 2.28 -4.01
CA ALA A 321 27.23 2.11 -5.03
C ALA A 321 26.06 1.23 -4.55
N ALA A 322 26.25 0.29 -3.63
CA ALA A 322 25.18 -0.52 -3.04
C ALA A 322 24.16 0.31 -2.23
N PHE A 323 24.52 1.53 -1.80
CA PHE A 323 23.61 2.46 -1.13
C PHE A 323 22.84 3.35 -2.10
N ILE A 324 23.21 3.33 -3.39
CA ILE A 324 22.74 4.30 -4.39
C ILE A 324 22.00 3.60 -5.51
N GLN A 325 22.55 2.48 -5.99
CA GLN A 325 22.12 1.76 -7.18
C GLN A 325 21.40 0.48 -6.77
N PRO A 326 20.10 0.35 -7.08
CA PRO A 326 19.34 -0.86 -6.76
C PRO A 326 19.90 -2.11 -7.43
N SER A 327 20.35 -1.95 -8.67
CA SER A 327 20.95 -2.99 -9.49
C SER A 327 22.22 -3.59 -8.89
N ALA A 328 22.90 -2.91 -7.95
CA ALA A 328 24.05 -3.49 -7.24
C ALA A 328 23.67 -4.75 -6.44
N TRP A 329 22.40 -4.92 -6.11
CA TRP A 329 21.87 -6.07 -5.37
C TRP A 329 21.23 -7.13 -6.29
N GLY A 330 21.46 -7.10 -7.61
CA GLY A 330 20.74 -7.86 -8.64
C GLY A 330 20.32 -9.29 -8.29
N ALA A 331 21.24 -10.18 -7.93
CA ALA A 331 20.92 -11.58 -7.55
C ALA A 331 20.34 -11.71 -6.13
N ALA A 332 20.73 -10.81 -5.22
CA ALA A 332 20.26 -10.78 -3.83
C ALA A 332 18.76 -10.43 -3.71
N LEU A 333 18.22 -9.71 -4.70
CA LEU A 333 16.80 -9.36 -4.80
C LEU A 333 15.95 -10.46 -5.47
N ALA A 334 16.59 -11.43 -6.15
CA ALA A 334 15.92 -12.48 -6.92
C ALA A 334 15.57 -13.75 -6.10
N SER A 335 15.72 -13.75 -4.78
CA SER A 335 15.43 -14.91 -3.93
C SER A 335 14.77 -14.54 -2.60
N PRO A 336 13.52 -14.96 -2.34
CA PRO A 336 13.02 -15.14 -0.99
C PRO A 336 13.12 -16.63 -0.61
N SER A 337 14.33 -17.10 -0.27
CA SER A 337 14.41 -18.25 0.64
C SER A 337 14.35 -17.70 2.06
N SER A 338 13.18 -17.77 2.68
CA SER A 338 13.02 -17.40 4.09
C SER A 338 13.92 -18.28 4.96
N PRO A 339 14.79 -17.72 5.84
CA PRO A 339 15.52 -18.53 6.80
C PRO A 339 14.55 -19.06 7.85
N THR A 340 14.30 -20.36 7.80
CA THR A 340 13.65 -21.12 8.87
C THR A 340 14.56 -21.11 10.11
N PRO A 341 14.06 -20.79 11.33
CA PRO A 341 14.87 -20.92 12.53
C PRO A 341 15.09 -22.40 12.83
N THR A 342 16.32 -22.88 12.61
CA THR A 342 16.73 -24.26 12.89
C THR A 342 16.84 -24.48 14.40
N ARG A 343 15.92 -25.27 14.95
CA ARG A 343 16.08 -25.92 16.26
C ARG A 343 16.99 -27.14 16.06
N LYS A 344 18.17 -27.14 16.68
CA LYS A 344 19.14 -28.26 16.63
C LYS A 344 18.48 -29.58 17.03
N VAL A 345 18.51 -30.56 16.11
CA VAL A 345 18.32 -31.99 16.41
C VAL A 345 19.52 -32.74 15.82
N ILE A 346 20.00 -33.72 16.58
CA ILE A 346 21.19 -34.55 16.37
C ILE A 346 21.04 -35.39 15.09
N ALA A 347 22.10 -35.47 14.28
CA ALA A 347 22.13 -36.23 13.03
C ALA A 347 22.57 -37.70 13.22
N LEU A 348 21.99 -38.60 12.41
CA LEU A 348 22.60 -39.86 11.94
C LEU A 348 22.67 -39.82 10.40
N PRO A 349 23.67 -40.45 9.75
CA PRO A 349 24.07 -40.13 8.38
C PRO A 349 23.53 -41.20 7.38
N PRO A 350 23.88 -41.17 6.08
CA PRO A 350 22.96 -40.84 5.00
C PRO A 350 22.70 -42.02 4.06
N GLU A 351 21.62 -42.00 3.26
CA GLU A 351 21.64 -42.73 1.99
C GLU A 351 21.09 -41.91 0.83
N LYS A 352 21.78 -42.12 -0.29
CA LYS A 352 21.74 -41.41 -1.58
C LYS A 352 20.40 -41.63 -2.29
N ASN A 353 20.03 -40.68 -3.15
CA ASN A 353 19.88 -40.92 -4.60
C ASN A 353 19.50 -39.59 -5.29
N VAL A 354 20.32 -39.12 -6.22
CA VAL A 354 20.26 -39.33 -7.69
C VAL A 354 19.17 -38.48 -8.33
N ILE A 355 19.65 -37.60 -9.20
CA ILE A 355 18.93 -36.74 -10.13
C ILE A 355 18.30 -37.63 -11.21
N THR A 356 17.01 -37.46 -11.46
CA THR A 356 16.40 -37.71 -12.77
C THR A 356 15.30 -36.69 -13.05
N THR A 357 15.49 -35.97 -14.15
CA THR A 357 14.48 -35.29 -14.96
C THR A 357 13.44 -36.27 -15.48
N ASP A 358 12.15 -35.93 -15.40
CA ASP A 358 11.16 -36.07 -16.48
C ASP A 358 9.75 -35.62 -16.04
N GLU A 359 8.97 -35.22 -17.04
CA GLU A 359 7.70 -34.49 -16.97
C GLU A 359 6.45 -35.36 -16.63
N HIS A 360 5.42 -34.68 -16.09
CA HIS A 360 4.00 -35.06 -15.80
C HIS A 360 3.68 -35.81 -14.48
N PRO A 361 2.48 -35.68 -13.85
CA PRO A 361 1.27 -34.88 -14.17
C PRO A 361 0.78 -33.98 -13.00
N ALA A 362 -0.32 -33.24 -13.21
CA ALA A 362 -0.93 -32.26 -12.31
C ALA A 362 -1.03 -32.70 -10.83
N SER A 363 -0.30 -32.03 -9.94
CA SER A 363 -0.53 -32.11 -8.49
C SER A 363 -1.66 -31.16 -8.12
N MET A 364 -2.65 -31.65 -7.37
CA MET A 364 -3.76 -30.85 -6.84
C MET A 364 -3.22 -29.54 -6.24
N SER A 365 -3.62 -28.41 -6.83
CA SER A 365 -3.32 -27.09 -6.29
C SER A 365 -4.06 -26.95 -4.97
N ASN A 366 -3.36 -26.54 -3.92
CA ASN A 366 -3.98 -26.25 -2.63
C ASN A 366 -5.16 -25.28 -2.83
N PRO A 367 -6.30 -25.47 -2.14
CA PRO A 367 -7.43 -24.56 -2.24
C PRO A 367 -7.00 -23.17 -1.78
N SER A 368 -7.39 -22.15 -2.55
CA SER A 368 -7.02 -20.76 -2.30
C SER A 368 -8.24 -19.90 -2.01
N VAL A 369 -8.07 -18.89 -1.16
CA VAL A 369 -9.09 -17.93 -0.75
C VAL A 369 -8.62 -16.53 -1.08
N PHE A 370 -9.39 -15.79 -1.87
CA PHE A 370 -9.14 -14.38 -2.15
C PHE A 370 -9.91 -13.53 -1.14
N LEU A 371 -9.22 -12.66 -0.41
CA LEU A 371 -9.85 -11.69 0.47
C LEU A 371 -10.20 -10.43 -0.32
N SER A 372 -11.49 -10.21 -0.56
CA SER A 372 -12.02 -8.99 -1.15
C SER A 372 -12.53 -8.06 -0.06
N TYR A 373 -11.92 -6.87 0.04
CA TYR A 373 -12.21 -5.87 1.06
C TYR A 373 -11.71 -4.50 0.58
N VAL A 374 -12.14 -3.43 1.25
CA VAL A 374 -11.57 -2.09 1.03
C VAL A 374 -10.47 -1.86 2.04
N HIS A 375 -9.26 -1.54 1.58
CA HIS A 375 -8.09 -1.33 2.46
C HIS A 375 -8.36 -0.27 3.53
N ASP A 376 -8.99 0.86 3.16
CA ASP A 376 -9.40 1.91 4.11
C ASP A 376 -10.37 1.41 5.20
N ASP A 377 -11.19 0.40 4.90
CA ASP A 377 -12.09 -0.18 5.91
C ASP A 377 -11.35 -1.13 6.84
N ASP A 378 -10.38 -1.91 6.36
CA ASP A 378 -9.53 -2.71 7.23
C ASP A 378 -8.71 -1.83 8.16
N ASP A 379 -8.16 -0.73 7.65
CA ASP A 379 -7.51 0.30 8.46
C ASP A 379 -8.47 0.93 9.48
N TYR A 380 -9.74 1.19 9.11
CA TYR A 380 -10.78 1.68 10.03
C TYR A 380 -11.08 0.68 11.15
N PHE A 381 -11.02 -0.62 10.85
CA PHE A 381 -11.18 -1.67 11.85
C PHE A 381 -9.85 -2.12 12.47
N ASP A 382 -8.77 -1.31 12.43
CA ASP A 382 -7.46 -1.64 13.03
C ASP A 382 -6.84 -2.97 12.53
N GLY A 383 -7.00 -3.28 11.24
CA GLY A 383 -6.52 -4.52 10.62
C GLY A 383 -7.36 -5.75 10.96
N LEU A 384 -8.55 -5.56 11.54
CA LEU A 384 -9.43 -6.65 11.99
C LEU A 384 -9.88 -7.55 10.85
N LEU A 385 -10.12 -7.05 9.64
CA LEU A 385 -10.63 -7.85 8.53
C LEU A 385 -9.57 -8.83 8.05
N ILE A 386 -8.33 -8.37 7.88
CA ILE A 386 -7.19 -9.24 7.56
C ILE A 386 -6.88 -10.17 8.74
N ALA A 387 -6.87 -9.66 9.98
CA ALA A 387 -6.58 -10.48 11.15
C ALA A 387 -7.63 -11.59 11.36
N PHE A 388 -8.91 -11.26 11.17
CA PHE A 388 -10.01 -12.20 11.23
C PHE A 388 -9.87 -13.26 10.15
N THR A 389 -9.64 -12.84 8.90
CA THR A 389 -9.41 -13.77 7.77
C THR A 389 -8.25 -14.71 8.05
N LYS A 390 -7.11 -14.22 8.56
CA LYS A 390 -5.97 -15.07 8.95
C LYS A 390 -6.36 -16.11 10.00
N LYS A 391 -7.18 -15.75 11.00
CA LYS A 391 -7.69 -16.72 11.99
C LYS A 391 -8.68 -17.72 11.38
N VAL A 392 -9.51 -17.29 10.43
CA VAL A 392 -10.44 -18.17 9.69
C VAL A 392 -9.68 -19.20 8.88
N ILE A 393 -8.64 -18.78 8.16
CA ILE A 393 -7.75 -19.68 7.41
C ILE A 393 -6.99 -20.62 8.35
N GLN A 394 -6.51 -20.12 9.49
CA GLN A 394 -5.87 -20.96 10.51
C GLN A 394 -6.83 -22.01 11.08
N ALA A 395 -8.08 -21.64 11.33
CA ALA A 395 -9.11 -22.57 11.80
C ALA A 395 -9.47 -23.60 10.72
N CYS A 396 -9.67 -23.17 9.47
CA CYS A 396 -9.92 -24.04 8.32
C CYS A 396 -8.80 -25.07 8.13
N ARG A 397 -7.54 -24.63 8.16
CA ARG A 397 -6.36 -25.52 8.11
C ARG A 397 -6.34 -26.53 9.26
N SER A 398 -6.84 -26.17 10.43
CA SER A 398 -6.94 -27.09 11.57
C SER A 398 -7.99 -28.17 11.37
N GLU A 399 -9.02 -27.93 10.55
CA GLU A 399 -10.07 -28.92 10.23
C GLU A 399 -9.61 -29.83 9.07
N LEU A 400 -9.08 -29.25 7.99
CA LEU A 400 -8.68 -29.98 6.77
C LEU A 400 -7.35 -30.73 6.88
N GLY A 401 -6.44 -30.27 7.74
CA GLY A 401 -5.07 -30.80 7.84
C GLY A 401 -4.15 -30.42 6.66
N THR A 402 -4.68 -29.83 5.60
CA THR A 402 -3.96 -29.31 4.42
C THR A 402 -3.85 -27.78 4.46
N PRO A 403 -2.81 -27.18 3.85
CA PRO A 403 -2.69 -25.73 3.80
C PRO A 403 -3.71 -25.12 2.83
N VAL A 404 -4.40 -24.07 3.28
CA VAL A 404 -5.25 -23.22 2.44
C VAL A 404 -4.47 -21.93 2.17
N GLU A 405 -4.31 -21.57 0.90
CA GLU A 405 -3.62 -20.36 0.50
C GLU A 405 -4.52 -19.13 0.68
N LEU A 406 -4.02 -18.09 1.33
CA LEU A 406 -4.73 -16.81 1.46
C LEU A 406 -4.11 -15.81 0.50
N ILE A 407 -4.89 -15.40 -0.49
CA ILE A 407 -4.55 -14.37 -1.46
C ILE A 407 -5.19 -13.08 -0.96
N THR A 408 -4.36 -12.08 -0.64
CA THR A 408 -4.81 -10.73 -0.33
C THR A 408 -4.41 -9.83 -1.48
N ASP A 409 -5.22 -8.82 -1.77
CA ASP A 409 -4.93 -7.86 -2.83
C ASP A 409 -3.73 -6.98 -2.46
N ASN A 410 -2.55 -7.50 -2.75
CA ASN A 410 -1.26 -6.83 -2.75
C ASN A 410 -0.50 -7.34 -3.99
N ILE A 411 -1.15 -7.21 -5.15
CA ILE A 411 -0.57 -7.65 -6.43
C ILE A 411 0.48 -6.64 -6.85
N SER A 412 1.74 -7.07 -6.80
CA SER A 412 2.88 -6.31 -7.32
C SER A 412 2.79 -6.25 -8.86
N LEU A 413 2.78 -5.06 -9.45
CA LEU A 413 2.85 -4.88 -10.91
C LEU A 413 4.29 -4.70 -11.38
N ALA A 414 4.63 -5.36 -12.48
CA ALA A 414 5.74 -4.95 -13.33
C ALA A 414 5.21 -3.93 -14.35
N TRP A 415 6.00 -2.92 -14.67
CA TRP A 415 5.63 -1.90 -15.66
C TRP A 415 5.34 -2.53 -17.03
N GLY A 416 4.11 -2.32 -17.51
CA GLY A 416 3.64 -2.76 -18.83
C GLY A 416 2.50 -3.77 -18.82
N GLU A 417 2.16 -4.36 -17.68
CA GLU A 417 1.00 -5.26 -17.55
C GLU A 417 -0.24 -4.52 -17.04
N ASN A 418 -1.39 -4.83 -17.63
CA ASN A 418 -2.67 -4.21 -17.31
C ASN A 418 -3.12 -4.68 -15.90
N TRP A 419 -3.12 -3.79 -14.89
CA TRP A 419 -3.56 -4.05 -13.49
C TRP A 419 -4.82 -4.92 -13.42
N ARG A 420 -5.79 -4.60 -14.29
CA ARG A 420 -7.08 -5.29 -14.40
C ARG A 420 -6.94 -6.74 -14.86
N GLU A 421 -6.07 -7.03 -15.84
CA GLU A 421 -5.85 -8.39 -16.33
C GLU A 421 -5.16 -9.26 -15.29
N LYS A 422 -4.27 -8.68 -14.49
CA LYS A 422 -3.56 -9.40 -13.42
C LYS A 422 -4.47 -9.73 -12.24
N LEU A 423 -5.28 -8.76 -11.79
CA LEU A 423 -6.37 -8.97 -10.82
C LEU A 423 -7.36 -10.01 -11.33
N GLN A 424 -7.81 -9.91 -12.59
CA GLN A 424 -8.71 -10.88 -13.21
C GLN A 424 -8.10 -12.28 -13.28
N LYS A 425 -6.79 -12.40 -13.50
CA LYS A 425 -6.06 -13.68 -13.55
C LYS A 425 -5.91 -14.32 -12.17
N GLU A 426 -5.64 -13.53 -11.13
CA GLU A 426 -5.57 -14.01 -9.74
C GLU A 426 -6.96 -14.42 -9.23
N VAL A 427 -7.99 -13.60 -9.46
CA VAL A 427 -9.41 -13.96 -9.22
C VAL A 427 -9.80 -15.21 -10.01
N GLY A 428 -9.37 -15.30 -11.27
CA GLY A 428 -9.61 -16.44 -12.16
C GLY A 428 -8.96 -17.76 -11.71
N ARG A 429 -7.87 -17.72 -10.93
CA ARG A 429 -7.15 -18.91 -10.42
C ARG A 429 -7.57 -19.32 -9.01
N THR A 430 -8.30 -18.46 -8.30
CA THR A 430 -8.61 -18.68 -6.88
C THR A 430 -9.87 -19.53 -6.64
N THR A 431 -9.87 -20.40 -5.63
CA THR A 431 -11.00 -21.32 -5.37
C THR A 431 -12.19 -20.66 -4.66
N PHE A 432 -11.97 -19.79 -3.68
CA PHE A 432 -13.03 -19.13 -2.91
C PHE A 432 -12.83 -17.61 -2.81
N LEU A 433 -13.91 -16.84 -2.78
CA LEU A 433 -13.90 -15.41 -2.44
C LEU A 433 -14.43 -15.22 -1.02
N MET A 434 -13.67 -14.51 -0.18
CA MET A 434 -14.15 -13.99 1.09
C MET A 434 -14.38 -12.49 0.98
N ALA A 435 -15.65 -12.07 0.90
CA ALA A 435 -16.04 -10.67 0.73
C ALA A 435 -16.39 -10.02 2.07
N MET A 436 -15.62 -9.01 2.48
CA MET A 436 -15.83 -8.22 3.70
C MET A 436 -16.70 -7.00 3.39
N VAL A 437 -18.01 -7.16 3.50
CA VAL A 437 -18.98 -6.16 3.03
C VAL A 437 -19.21 -5.06 4.07
N THR A 438 -18.93 -3.83 3.65
CA THR A 438 -19.12 -2.56 4.36
C THR A 438 -19.83 -1.54 3.45
N PRO A 439 -20.21 -0.35 3.95
CA PRO A 439 -20.71 0.73 3.09
C PRO A 439 -19.71 1.19 2.01
N SER A 440 -18.41 1.17 2.29
CA SER A 440 -17.36 1.56 1.32
C SER A 440 -17.10 0.44 0.32
N TYR A 441 -17.19 -0.83 0.74
CA TYR A 441 -17.07 -2.01 -0.12
C TYR A 441 -18.03 -1.96 -1.28
N ILE A 442 -19.33 -1.77 -0.99
CA ILE A 442 -20.31 -1.69 -2.07
C ILE A 442 -19.96 -0.52 -2.99
N ARG A 443 -19.50 0.63 -2.48
CA ARG A 443 -19.17 1.82 -3.29
C ARG A 443 -17.84 1.72 -4.06
N SER A 444 -16.96 0.78 -3.72
CA SER A 444 -15.70 0.53 -4.44
C SER A 444 -15.95 -0.20 -5.76
N GLN A 445 -15.57 0.39 -6.90
CA GLN A 445 -15.71 -0.27 -8.20
C GLN A 445 -14.88 -1.56 -8.28
N ALA A 446 -13.66 -1.57 -7.75
CA ALA A 446 -12.79 -2.74 -7.78
C ALA A 446 -13.40 -3.93 -7.03
N CYS A 447 -13.90 -3.69 -5.81
CA CYS A 447 -14.53 -4.74 -5.01
C CYS A 447 -15.82 -5.28 -5.67
N ARG A 448 -16.60 -4.42 -6.34
CA ARG A 448 -17.77 -4.85 -7.11
C ARG A 448 -17.39 -5.73 -8.30
N ASP A 449 -16.35 -5.35 -9.03
CA ASP A 449 -15.84 -6.11 -10.18
C ASP A 449 -15.37 -7.50 -9.74
N GLU A 450 -14.58 -7.60 -8.66
CA GLU A 450 -14.13 -8.87 -8.06
C GLU A 450 -15.30 -9.78 -7.66
N PHE A 451 -16.29 -9.19 -6.98
CA PHE A 451 -17.46 -9.91 -6.49
C PHE A 451 -18.27 -10.53 -7.64
N LEU A 452 -18.58 -9.71 -8.66
CA LEU A 452 -19.33 -10.15 -9.83
C LEU A 452 -18.55 -11.22 -10.61
N GLN A 453 -17.24 -11.02 -10.79
CA GLN A 453 -16.39 -11.98 -11.50
C GLN A 453 -16.37 -13.35 -10.82
N PHE A 454 -16.19 -13.41 -9.50
CA PHE A 454 -16.21 -14.66 -8.75
C PHE A 454 -17.59 -15.33 -8.77
N ARG A 455 -18.66 -14.55 -8.67
CA ARG A 455 -20.03 -15.08 -8.76
C ARG A 455 -20.25 -15.79 -10.09
N THR A 456 -19.91 -15.14 -11.21
CA THR A 456 -20.08 -15.71 -12.56
C THR A 456 -19.20 -16.93 -12.76
N LYS A 457 -17.95 -16.89 -12.28
CA LYS A 457 -17.00 -18.01 -12.34
C LYS A 457 -17.50 -19.25 -11.59
N THR A 458 -17.92 -19.07 -10.34
CA THR A 458 -18.30 -20.19 -9.45
C THR A 458 -19.65 -20.77 -9.84
N ALA A 459 -20.58 -19.93 -10.32
CA ALA A 459 -21.81 -20.38 -10.96
C ALA A 459 -21.54 -21.27 -12.19
N LYS A 460 -20.62 -20.86 -13.08
CA LYS A 460 -20.20 -21.65 -14.25
C LYS A 460 -19.57 -23.00 -13.87
N ALA A 461 -18.86 -23.04 -12.75
CA ALA A 461 -18.21 -24.24 -12.23
C ALA A 461 -19.13 -25.11 -11.35
N GLY A 462 -20.37 -24.69 -11.10
CA GLY A 462 -21.38 -25.49 -10.39
C GLY A 462 -21.19 -25.60 -8.87
N TYR A 463 -20.40 -24.72 -8.23
CA TYR A 463 -20.19 -24.73 -6.78
C TYR A 463 -20.34 -23.35 -6.13
N GLN A 464 -20.57 -23.31 -4.81
CA GLN A 464 -20.72 -22.07 -4.04
C GLN A 464 -19.37 -21.54 -3.51
N GLY A 465 -18.65 -20.81 -4.36
CA GLY A 465 -17.34 -20.25 -4.00
C GLY A 465 -17.37 -18.92 -3.24
N LEU A 466 -18.54 -18.33 -3.00
CA LEU A 466 -18.69 -17.05 -2.29
C LEU A 466 -18.91 -17.23 -0.78
N LEU A 467 -18.03 -16.64 0.03
CA LEU A 467 -18.21 -16.41 1.47
C LEU A 467 -18.41 -14.90 1.71
N THR A 468 -19.65 -14.47 1.91
CA THR A 468 -19.98 -13.06 2.16
C THR A 468 -20.14 -12.80 3.66
N LEU A 469 -19.47 -11.75 4.14
CA LEU A 469 -19.51 -11.34 5.54
C LEU A 469 -19.97 -9.90 5.62
N LEU A 470 -21.14 -9.67 6.23
CA LEU A 470 -21.61 -8.32 6.50
C LEU A 470 -20.86 -7.77 7.73
N VAL A 471 -19.78 -7.04 7.47
CA VAL A 471 -18.96 -6.40 8.52
C VAL A 471 -19.70 -5.22 9.11
N LYS A 472 -20.29 -4.39 8.25
CA LYS A 472 -21.08 -3.21 8.62
C LYS A 472 -22.19 -2.98 7.61
N ASN A 473 -23.42 -2.80 8.09
CA ASN A 473 -24.59 -2.75 7.22
C ASN A 473 -24.60 -1.49 6.32
N PRO A 474 -24.57 -1.64 4.97
CA PRO A 474 -24.75 -0.52 4.08
C PRO A 474 -26.13 0.13 4.20
N ARG A 475 -26.23 1.40 3.82
CA ARG A 475 -27.53 2.10 3.71
C ARG A 475 -28.21 1.71 2.41
N TRP A 476 -28.73 0.48 2.35
CA TRP A 476 -29.33 -0.07 1.14
C TRP A 476 -30.51 0.75 0.60
N GLU A 477 -31.19 1.49 1.47
CA GLU A 477 -32.33 2.34 1.12
C GLU A 477 -31.93 3.75 0.65
N ALA A 478 -30.63 4.07 0.60
CA ALA A 478 -30.16 5.34 0.05
C ALA A 478 -30.46 5.40 -1.47
N PRO A 479 -30.96 6.54 -2.02
CA PRO A 479 -31.38 6.61 -3.42
C PRO A 479 -30.29 6.23 -4.43
N ASP A 480 -29.04 6.62 -4.15
CA ASP A 480 -27.88 6.28 -4.97
C ASP A 480 -27.46 4.80 -4.89
N VAL A 481 -27.96 4.07 -3.88
CA VAL A 481 -27.66 2.64 -3.66
C VAL A 481 -28.82 1.73 -4.09
N ARG A 482 -30.06 2.13 -3.85
CA ARG A 482 -31.25 1.34 -4.18
C ARG A 482 -31.50 1.25 -5.69
N ASP A 483 -31.18 2.33 -6.40
CA ASP A 483 -31.50 2.50 -7.81
C ASP A 483 -30.39 1.95 -8.74
N ASP A 484 -29.26 1.51 -8.20
CA ASP A 484 -28.16 0.92 -8.98
C ASP A 484 -28.26 -0.63 -8.95
N PRO A 485 -28.30 -1.27 -10.13
CA PRO A 485 -28.58 -2.70 -10.26
C PRO A 485 -27.48 -3.58 -9.66
N ILE A 486 -26.22 -3.12 -9.61
CA ILE A 486 -25.11 -3.91 -9.08
C ILE A 486 -25.23 -4.03 -7.55
N TYR A 487 -25.60 -2.94 -6.86
CA TYR A 487 -25.80 -3.00 -5.41
C TYR A 487 -26.96 -3.91 -5.02
N ARG A 488 -28.01 -3.96 -5.82
CA ARG A 488 -29.14 -4.90 -5.63
C ARG A 488 -28.67 -6.35 -5.76
N SER A 489 -27.92 -6.64 -6.82
CA SER A 489 -27.36 -7.96 -7.10
C SER A 489 -26.42 -8.45 -5.98
N ILE A 490 -25.58 -7.56 -5.44
CA ILE A 490 -24.72 -7.84 -4.26
C ILE A 490 -25.58 -8.09 -3.01
N ARG A 491 -26.61 -7.26 -2.75
CA ARG A 491 -27.51 -7.38 -1.60
C ARG A 491 -28.27 -8.71 -1.61
N GLU A 492 -28.80 -9.12 -2.75
CA GLU A 492 -29.50 -10.40 -2.92
C GLU A 492 -28.56 -11.58 -2.71
N THR A 493 -27.36 -11.54 -3.32
CA THR A 493 -26.34 -12.58 -3.13
C THR A 493 -25.91 -12.69 -1.66
N ILE A 494 -25.76 -11.57 -0.94
CA ILE A 494 -25.50 -11.55 0.50
C ILE A 494 -26.67 -12.20 1.25
N ASN A 495 -27.92 -11.81 0.99
CA ASN A 495 -29.08 -12.36 1.69
C ASN A 495 -29.26 -13.88 1.47
N GLU A 496 -28.95 -14.38 0.28
CA GLU A 496 -29.03 -15.80 -0.06
C GLU A 496 -27.91 -16.64 0.57
N HIS A 497 -26.72 -16.07 0.76
CA HIS A 497 -25.51 -16.80 1.16
C HIS A 497 -24.98 -16.43 2.57
N GLN A 498 -25.58 -15.44 3.25
CA GLN A 498 -25.22 -15.03 4.60
C GLN A 498 -25.79 -16.03 5.62
N TRP A 499 -25.12 -17.19 5.72
CA TRP A 499 -25.48 -18.27 6.64
C TRP A 499 -24.79 -18.18 8.02
N LEU A 500 -23.97 -17.17 8.26
CA LEU A 500 -23.50 -16.83 9.60
C LEU A 500 -24.09 -15.49 10.03
N SER A 501 -25.17 -15.55 10.82
CA SER A 501 -25.25 -14.57 11.92
C SER A 501 -24.09 -14.91 12.84
N LEU A 502 -22.99 -14.18 12.71
CA LEU A 502 -22.10 -14.04 13.84
C LEU A 502 -22.97 -13.57 15.00
N ASP A 503 -22.92 -14.23 16.16
CA ASP A 503 -23.69 -13.86 17.35
C ASP A 503 -23.52 -12.36 17.70
N HIS A 504 -22.39 -11.78 17.25
CA HIS A 504 -22.09 -10.37 17.25
C HIS A 504 -21.57 -9.92 15.87
N PRO A 505 -22.00 -8.76 15.33
CA PRO A 505 -21.42 -8.17 14.12
C PRO A 505 -19.89 -8.11 14.20
N LEU A 506 -19.20 -8.34 13.07
CA LEU A 506 -17.73 -8.35 13.04
C LEU A 506 -17.15 -7.04 13.60
N GLU A 507 -17.81 -5.90 13.34
CA GLU A 507 -17.45 -4.58 13.88
C GLU A 507 -17.44 -4.49 15.41
N ASN A 508 -18.10 -5.41 16.11
CA ASN A 508 -18.17 -5.46 17.58
C ASN A 508 -17.24 -6.51 18.19
N LEU A 509 -16.46 -7.23 17.38
CA LEU A 509 -15.52 -8.24 17.85
C LEU A 509 -14.15 -7.60 18.10
N GLU A 510 -13.65 -7.72 19.32
CA GLU A 510 -12.28 -7.29 19.65
C GLU A 510 -11.26 -8.39 19.33
N PRO A 511 -10.09 -8.07 18.73
CA PRO A 511 -9.04 -9.04 18.43
C PRO A 511 -8.58 -9.85 19.66
N GLU A 512 -8.25 -11.12 19.44
CA GLU A 512 -7.75 -12.07 20.47
C GLU A 512 -8.73 -12.42 21.61
N THR A 513 -9.93 -11.83 21.62
CA THR A 513 -11.00 -12.22 22.54
C THR A 513 -11.51 -13.63 22.27
N ARG A 514 -12.32 -14.16 23.20
CA ARG A 514 -12.94 -15.48 23.03
C ARG A 514 -13.96 -15.48 21.89
N ASP A 515 -14.73 -14.41 21.78
CA ASP A 515 -15.81 -14.30 20.79
C ASP A 515 -15.26 -14.12 19.38
N PHE A 516 -14.18 -13.34 19.21
CA PHE A 516 -13.43 -13.26 17.94
C PHE A 516 -12.88 -14.60 17.48
N ARG A 517 -12.26 -15.38 18.39
CA ARG A 517 -11.74 -16.71 18.07
C ARG A 517 -12.84 -17.73 17.77
N ASN A 518 -13.99 -17.63 18.43
CA ASN A 518 -15.14 -18.49 18.17
C ASN A 518 -15.77 -18.17 16.80
N ALA A 519 -15.98 -16.90 16.49
CA ALA A 519 -16.46 -16.43 15.19
C ALA A 519 -15.56 -16.91 14.04
N ALA A 520 -14.24 -16.71 14.17
CA ALA A 520 -13.27 -17.16 13.17
C ALA A 520 -13.26 -18.69 13.01
N ARG A 521 -13.45 -19.44 14.11
CA ARG A 521 -13.53 -20.91 14.07
C ARG A 521 -14.79 -21.40 13.37
N SER A 522 -15.94 -20.81 13.67
CA SER A 522 -17.22 -21.17 13.02
C SER A 522 -17.14 -20.96 11.51
N LEU A 523 -16.60 -19.82 11.08
CA LEU A 523 -16.41 -19.55 9.66
C LEU A 523 -15.32 -20.44 9.02
N GLY A 524 -14.25 -20.76 9.75
CA GLY A 524 -13.22 -21.68 9.26
C GLY A 524 -13.74 -23.09 9.01
N LYS A 525 -14.66 -23.58 9.85
CA LYS A 525 -15.36 -24.86 9.66
C LYS A 525 -16.28 -24.85 8.45
N GLU A 526 -16.97 -23.73 8.21
CA GLU A 526 -17.81 -23.55 7.03
C GLU A 526 -16.98 -23.62 5.75
N LEU A 527 -15.88 -22.88 5.70
CA LEU A 527 -14.96 -22.90 4.57
C LEU A 527 -14.38 -24.30 4.33
N ALA A 528 -13.98 -25.02 5.38
CA ALA A 528 -13.50 -26.39 5.27
C ALA A 528 -14.54 -27.32 4.65
N ARG A 529 -15.80 -27.25 5.10
CA ARG A 529 -16.89 -28.07 4.54
C ARG A 529 -17.11 -27.82 3.06
N ARG A 530 -16.99 -26.56 2.60
CA ARG A 530 -17.15 -26.21 1.19
C ARG A 530 -15.97 -26.69 0.34
N ILE A 531 -14.75 -26.65 0.88
CA ILE A 531 -13.55 -27.22 0.25
C ILE A 531 -13.71 -28.74 0.10
N GLU A 532 -14.09 -29.46 1.17
CA GLU A 532 -14.31 -30.91 1.11
C GLU A 532 -15.43 -31.29 0.13
N ALA A 533 -16.51 -30.51 0.07
CA ALA A 533 -17.59 -30.74 -0.89
C ALA A 533 -17.12 -30.57 -2.34
N LEU A 534 -16.24 -29.60 -2.61
CA LEU A 534 -15.65 -29.40 -3.93
C LEU A 534 -14.67 -30.54 -4.29
N GLU A 535 -13.80 -30.94 -3.37
CA GLU A 535 -12.87 -32.07 -3.56
C GLU A 535 -13.63 -33.40 -3.78
N ALA A 536 -14.76 -33.60 -3.09
CA ALA A 536 -15.64 -34.75 -3.29
C ALA A 536 -16.34 -34.76 -4.66
N GLN A 537 -16.56 -33.60 -5.27
CA GLN A 537 -17.06 -33.48 -6.65
C GLN A 537 -15.95 -33.70 -7.70
N GLU A 538 -14.70 -33.38 -7.38
CA GLU A 538 -13.53 -33.61 -8.25
C GLU A 538 -12.98 -35.05 -8.20
N THR A 539 -13.24 -35.78 -7.11
CA THR A 539 -12.85 -37.19 -6.99
C THR A 539 -13.79 -38.07 -7.82
N PRO A 540 -13.34 -38.79 -8.86
CA PRO A 540 -14.20 -39.70 -9.59
C PRO A 540 -14.55 -40.87 -8.66
N THR A 541 -15.77 -40.91 -8.15
CA THR A 541 -16.32 -42.12 -7.54
C THR A 541 -16.35 -43.22 -8.58
N LEU A 542 -15.32 -44.07 -8.57
CA LEU A 542 -15.37 -45.44 -9.07
C LEU A 542 -16.35 -46.24 -8.21
N SER A 543 -17.64 -46.12 -8.51
CA SER A 543 -18.65 -47.11 -8.16
C SER A 543 -19.61 -47.26 -9.34
N ALA A 544 -19.87 -48.51 -9.69
CA ALA A 544 -20.44 -48.95 -10.95
C ALA A 544 -21.95 -48.69 -11.12
N ALA A 545 -22.34 -48.23 -12.33
CA ALA A 545 -23.48 -48.60 -13.21
C ALA A 545 -24.94 -48.65 -12.67
N PRO A 546 -26.00 -48.41 -13.48
CA PRO A 546 -26.06 -48.57 -14.95
C PRO A 546 -26.63 -47.39 -15.75
N SER A 547 -26.42 -47.50 -17.07
CA SER A 547 -27.02 -46.70 -18.13
C SER A 547 -28.55 -46.79 -18.14
N GLU A 548 -29.24 -45.65 -18.16
CA GLU A 548 -30.57 -45.53 -18.75
C GLU A 548 -30.63 -44.26 -19.63
N ASN A 549 -31.37 -44.39 -20.73
CA ASN A 549 -31.47 -43.44 -21.84
C ASN A 549 -32.06 -42.07 -21.45
N PRO A 550 -31.82 -41.01 -22.25
CA PRO A 550 -32.35 -39.68 -21.99
C PRO A 550 -33.85 -39.64 -22.31
N SER A 551 -34.66 -39.42 -21.29
CA SER A 551 -36.01 -38.90 -21.46
C SER A 551 -36.35 -38.01 -20.28
N ASP A 552 -36.46 -36.71 -20.58
CA ASP A 552 -37.14 -35.65 -19.84
C ASP A 552 -36.95 -35.70 -18.32
N SER A 553 -35.78 -35.24 -17.88
CA SER A 553 -35.62 -34.84 -16.49
C SER A 553 -36.32 -33.50 -16.25
N PRO A 554 -36.99 -33.27 -15.11
CA PRO A 554 -37.60 -31.98 -14.78
C PRO A 554 -36.59 -30.83 -14.70
N GLU A 555 -35.29 -31.14 -14.68
CA GLU A 555 -34.18 -30.17 -14.77
C GLU A 555 -34.02 -29.64 -16.20
N ASP A 556 -34.23 -30.47 -17.23
CA ASP A 556 -34.16 -30.05 -18.64
C ASP A 556 -35.35 -29.17 -19.05
N GLU A 557 -36.55 -29.44 -18.52
CA GLU A 557 -37.76 -28.64 -18.78
C GLU A 557 -37.62 -27.20 -18.25
N GLY A 558 -37.02 -27.03 -17.05
CA GLY A 558 -36.76 -25.72 -16.46
C GLY A 558 -35.64 -24.92 -17.16
N ILE A 559 -34.70 -25.60 -17.81
CA ILE A 559 -33.64 -24.94 -18.61
C ILE A 559 -34.23 -24.35 -19.89
N ILE A 560 -35.12 -25.09 -20.56
CA ILE A 560 -35.79 -24.63 -21.78
C ILE A 560 -36.66 -23.41 -21.49
N GLU A 561 -37.45 -23.45 -20.40
CA GLU A 561 -38.30 -22.32 -19.99
C GLU A 561 -37.49 -21.04 -19.69
N LEU A 562 -36.32 -21.18 -19.05
CA LEU A 562 -35.43 -20.06 -18.77
C LEU A 562 -34.75 -19.51 -20.04
N LEU A 563 -34.39 -20.38 -21.01
CA LEU A 563 -33.84 -19.95 -22.30
C LEU A 563 -34.88 -19.22 -23.16
N GLU A 564 -36.11 -19.73 -23.20
CA GLU A 564 -37.24 -19.05 -23.87
C GLU A 564 -37.51 -17.69 -23.23
N THR A 565 -37.56 -17.61 -21.90
CA THR A 565 -37.78 -16.34 -21.20
C THR A 565 -36.66 -15.34 -21.48
N LEU A 566 -35.40 -15.79 -21.52
CA LEU A 566 -34.25 -14.94 -21.85
C LEU A 566 -34.36 -14.39 -23.28
N LEU A 567 -34.60 -15.25 -24.27
CA LEU A 567 -34.54 -14.88 -25.69
C LEU A 567 -35.80 -14.17 -26.18
N GLU A 568 -36.98 -14.53 -25.66
CA GLU A 568 -38.26 -14.00 -26.12
C GLU A 568 -38.75 -12.82 -25.28
N SER A 569 -38.30 -12.69 -24.03
CA SER A 569 -38.77 -11.65 -23.10
C SER A 569 -37.68 -10.68 -22.66
N ASP A 570 -36.70 -11.16 -21.89
CA ASP A 570 -35.80 -10.27 -21.15
C ASP A 570 -34.78 -9.56 -22.06
N ALA A 571 -34.17 -10.26 -23.01
CA ALA A 571 -33.24 -9.66 -23.97
C ALA A 571 -33.92 -8.64 -24.91
N PRO A 572 -35.07 -8.96 -25.55
CA PRO A 572 -35.81 -7.97 -26.34
C PRO A 572 -36.31 -6.77 -25.51
N ALA A 573 -36.83 -7.03 -24.30
CA ALA A 573 -37.29 -5.96 -23.42
C ALA A 573 -36.15 -5.01 -23.05
N PHE A 574 -34.98 -5.56 -22.71
CA PHE A 574 -33.80 -4.76 -22.41
C PHE A 574 -33.32 -3.95 -23.63
N SER A 575 -33.26 -4.55 -24.81
CA SER A 575 -32.93 -3.85 -26.06
C SER A 575 -33.86 -2.65 -26.31
N GLN A 576 -35.18 -2.86 -26.17
CA GLN A 576 -36.16 -1.80 -26.33
C GLN A 576 -35.98 -0.68 -25.29
N ARG A 577 -35.75 -1.03 -24.01
CA ARG A 577 -35.51 -0.02 -22.96
C ARG A 577 -34.23 0.77 -23.19
N SER A 578 -33.19 0.16 -23.75
CA SER A 578 -31.95 0.84 -24.14
C SER A 578 -32.18 1.87 -25.24
N GLU A 579 -32.94 1.51 -26.29
CA GLU A 579 -33.32 2.47 -27.34
C GLU A 579 -34.17 3.63 -26.81
N ASP A 580 -35.16 3.33 -25.97
CA ASP A 580 -36.03 4.35 -25.36
C ASP A 580 -35.20 5.31 -24.50
N PHE A 581 -34.28 4.78 -23.69
CA PHE A 581 -33.34 5.57 -22.91
C PHE A 581 -32.48 6.48 -23.79
N ASN A 582 -31.90 5.97 -24.88
CA ASN A 582 -31.07 6.77 -25.78
C ASN A 582 -31.84 7.93 -26.41
N LYS A 583 -33.10 7.71 -26.82
CA LYS A 583 -33.98 8.77 -27.37
C LYS A 583 -34.26 9.85 -26.33
N VAL A 584 -34.58 9.45 -25.10
CA VAL A 584 -34.90 10.40 -24.01
C VAL A 584 -33.65 11.16 -23.55
N PHE A 585 -32.50 10.50 -23.50
CA PHE A 585 -31.22 11.11 -23.17
C PHE A 585 -30.81 12.19 -24.19
N ALA A 586 -30.97 11.91 -25.49
CA ALA A 586 -30.75 12.89 -26.55
C ALA A 586 -31.69 14.11 -26.42
N ALA A 587 -32.98 13.88 -26.18
CA ALA A 587 -33.96 14.95 -25.98
C ALA A 587 -33.65 15.81 -24.75
N PHE A 588 -33.19 15.20 -23.65
CA PHE A 588 -32.70 15.92 -22.48
C PHE A 588 -31.47 16.77 -22.83
N GLY A 589 -30.48 16.20 -23.53
CA GLY A 589 -29.26 16.91 -23.93
C GLY A 589 -29.55 18.14 -24.80
N GLU A 590 -30.45 18.01 -25.77
CA GLU A 590 -30.91 19.13 -26.61
C GLU A 590 -31.62 20.21 -25.79
N ALA A 591 -32.54 19.82 -24.90
CA ALA A 591 -33.24 20.76 -24.03
C ALA A 591 -32.29 21.49 -23.08
N PHE A 592 -31.34 20.74 -22.51
CA PHE A 592 -30.31 21.24 -21.63
C PHE A 592 -29.41 22.27 -22.33
N ASN A 593 -28.81 21.91 -23.47
CA ASN A 593 -27.93 22.79 -24.24
C ASN A 593 -28.66 24.04 -24.77
N ARG A 594 -29.92 23.89 -25.19
CA ARG A 594 -30.74 25.01 -25.68
C ARG A 594 -31.04 26.03 -24.58
N GLU A 595 -31.30 25.61 -23.35
CA GLU A 595 -31.56 26.56 -22.26
C GLU A 595 -30.26 27.13 -21.68
N LEU A 596 -29.17 26.36 -21.67
CA LEU A 596 -27.87 26.85 -21.19
C LEU A 596 -27.25 27.90 -22.12
N SER A 597 -27.43 27.75 -23.44
CA SER A 597 -26.94 28.74 -24.43
C SER A 597 -27.65 30.10 -24.37
N LYS A 598 -28.80 30.19 -23.67
CA LYS A 598 -29.53 31.44 -23.43
C LYS A 598 -29.01 32.19 -22.20
N LEU A 599 -28.12 31.59 -21.41
CA LEU A 599 -27.49 32.25 -20.27
C LEU A 599 -26.29 33.10 -20.75
N PRO A 600 -26.04 34.26 -20.13
CA PRO A 600 -24.99 35.17 -20.57
C PRO A 600 -23.59 34.57 -20.38
N SER A 601 -22.79 34.57 -21.45
CA SER A 601 -21.39 34.15 -21.42
C SER A 601 -20.53 35.26 -20.79
N GLY A 602 -19.85 34.98 -19.67
CA GLY A 602 -18.89 35.91 -19.04
C GLY A 602 -19.45 36.81 -17.92
N SER A 603 -20.71 36.64 -17.51
CA SER A 603 -21.28 37.28 -16.32
C SER A 603 -22.14 36.30 -15.52
N ILE A 604 -22.36 36.59 -14.23
CA ILE A 604 -23.15 35.71 -13.35
C ILE A 604 -24.63 35.76 -13.78
N PRO A 605 -25.26 34.63 -14.16
CA PRO A 605 -26.67 34.62 -14.54
C PRO A 605 -27.58 35.01 -13.36
N SER A 606 -28.67 35.72 -13.63
CA SER A 606 -29.64 36.06 -12.58
C SER A 606 -30.40 34.82 -12.09
N SER A 607 -30.80 34.81 -10.81
CA SER A 607 -31.57 33.69 -10.24
C SER A 607 -32.86 33.40 -11.00
N ALA A 608 -33.53 34.44 -11.53
CA ALA A 608 -34.74 34.29 -12.33
C ALA A 608 -34.49 33.57 -13.67
N ALA A 609 -33.37 33.88 -14.35
CA ALA A 609 -32.97 33.18 -15.57
C ALA A 609 -32.64 31.70 -15.31
N LEU A 610 -31.97 31.41 -14.20
CA LEU A 610 -31.67 30.03 -13.77
C LEU A 610 -32.93 29.24 -13.41
N VAL A 611 -33.92 29.87 -12.75
CA VAL A 611 -35.22 29.22 -12.44
C VAL A 611 -35.99 28.91 -13.71
N LEU A 612 -36.03 29.83 -14.68
CA LEU A 612 -36.71 29.62 -15.96
C LEU A 612 -36.05 28.49 -16.78
N ALA A 613 -34.72 28.44 -16.82
CA ALA A 613 -33.98 27.36 -17.46
C ALA A 613 -34.27 26.01 -16.77
N ALA A 614 -34.19 25.96 -15.44
CA ALA A 614 -34.48 24.75 -14.66
C ALA A 614 -35.92 24.23 -14.91
N ASN A 615 -36.92 25.12 -14.91
CA ASN A 615 -38.31 24.75 -15.15
C ASN A 615 -38.54 24.19 -16.56
N LYS A 616 -37.82 24.70 -17.56
CA LYS A 616 -37.90 24.21 -18.95
C LYS A 616 -37.16 22.90 -19.20
N ILE A 617 -36.12 22.61 -18.42
CA ILE A 617 -35.37 21.34 -18.46
C ILE A 617 -36.10 20.24 -17.66
N ASN A 618 -36.89 20.61 -16.65
CA ASN A 618 -37.48 19.66 -15.71
C ASN A 618 -38.38 18.56 -16.33
N PRO A 619 -39.22 18.81 -17.36
CA PRO A 619 -40.01 17.76 -17.99
C PRO A 619 -39.14 16.66 -18.61
N THR A 620 -38.16 17.03 -19.44
CA THR A 620 -37.20 16.09 -20.04
C THR A 620 -36.33 15.40 -18.99
N ARG A 621 -36.06 16.06 -17.86
CA ARG A 621 -35.36 15.46 -16.72
C ARG A 621 -36.16 14.33 -16.07
N ILE A 622 -37.46 14.54 -15.85
CA ILE A 622 -38.37 13.53 -15.28
C ILE A 622 -38.49 12.32 -16.23
N ASP A 623 -38.61 12.58 -17.53
CA ASP A 623 -38.67 11.52 -18.53
C ASP A 623 -37.36 10.72 -18.55
N LEU A 624 -36.21 11.39 -18.43
CA LEU A 624 -34.90 10.73 -18.34
C LEU A 624 -34.74 9.89 -17.08
N ASP A 625 -35.18 10.37 -15.91
CA ASP A 625 -35.17 9.57 -14.68
C ASP A 625 -35.99 8.28 -14.87
N LYS A 626 -37.22 8.39 -15.41
CA LYS A 626 -38.10 7.23 -15.68
C LYS A 626 -37.49 6.24 -16.67
N ALA A 627 -36.90 6.74 -17.76
CA ALA A 627 -36.24 5.89 -18.74
C ALA A 627 -35.03 5.17 -18.13
N THR A 628 -34.30 5.84 -17.25
CA THR A 628 -33.20 5.24 -16.49
C THR A 628 -33.69 4.13 -15.55
N ASP A 629 -34.80 4.35 -14.81
CA ASP A 629 -35.39 3.32 -13.94
C ASP A 629 -35.84 2.08 -14.72
N ALA A 630 -36.46 2.29 -15.88
CA ALA A 630 -36.92 1.22 -16.76
C ALA A 630 -35.74 0.41 -17.32
N LEU A 631 -34.65 1.08 -17.70
CA LEU A 631 -33.42 0.46 -18.17
C LEU A 631 -32.76 -0.39 -17.08
N VAL A 632 -32.65 0.14 -15.85
CA VAL A 632 -32.11 -0.59 -14.69
C VAL A 632 -32.93 -1.84 -14.39
N THR A 633 -34.24 -1.73 -14.45
CA THR A 633 -35.14 -2.85 -14.16
C THR A 633 -35.01 -3.96 -15.20
N ALA A 634 -34.94 -3.59 -16.48
CA ALA A 634 -34.73 -4.56 -17.56
C ALA A 634 -33.34 -5.22 -17.48
N TRP A 635 -32.30 -4.47 -17.10
CA TRP A 635 -30.96 -5.04 -16.88
C TRP A 635 -30.94 -6.06 -15.75
N ALA A 636 -31.61 -5.75 -14.63
CA ALA A 636 -31.64 -6.64 -13.48
C ALA A 636 -32.35 -7.98 -13.78
N ALA A 637 -33.44 -7.96 -14.55
CA ALA A 637 -34.11 -9.17 -15.01
C ALA A 637 -33.18 -10.02 -15.89
N LEU A 638 -32.47 -9.37 -16.82
CA LEU A 638 -31.51 -10.03 -17.71
C LEU A 638 -30.32 -10.64 -16.94
N ASP A 639 -29.76 -9.94 -15.95
CA ASP A 639 -28.66 -10.43 -15.10
C ASP A 639 -29.06 -11.66 -14.27
N ASP A 640 -30.27 -11.63 -13.69
CA ASP A 640 -30.82 -12.71 -12.86
C ASP A 640 -31.03 -13.98 -13.69
N ILE A 641 -31.67 -13.88 -14.85
CA ILE A 641 -31.99 -15.06 -15.66
C ILE A 641 -30.73 -15.74 -16.22
N LEU A 642 -29.73 -14.96 -16.61
CA LEU A 642 -28.43 -15.48 -17.07
C LEU A 642 -27.65 -16.16 -15.95
N THR A 643 -27.71 -15.60 -14.74
CA THR A 643 -27.07 -16.20 -13.57
C THR A 643 -27.71 -17.55 -13.23
N ARG A 644 -29.03 -17.65 -13.32
CA ARG A 644 -29.78 -18.91 -13.10
C ARG A 644 -29.47 -19.96 -14.17
N LEU A 645 -29.46 -19.56 -15.44
CA LEU A 645 -29.11 -20.44 -16.56
C LEU A 645 -27.69 -21.01 -16.42
N LEU A 646 -26.71 -20.17 -16.06
CA LEU A 646 -25.33 -20.64 -15.84
C LEU A 646 -25.23 -21.68 -14.72
N ARG A 647 -26.01 -21.54 -13.65
CA ARG A 647 -26.01 -22.44 -12.50
C ARG A 647 -26.59 -23.82 -12.81
N LEU A 648 -27.65 -23.87 -13.63
CA LEU A 648 -28.37 -25.10 -13.94
C LEU A 648 -27.71 -25.93 -15.05
N VAL A 649 -27.09 -25.26 -16.01
CA VAL A 649 -26.70 -25.88 -17.29
C VAL A 649 -25.25 -26.35 -17.33
N GLY A 650 -24.41 -25.95 -16.37
CA GLY A 650 -22.99 -26.32 -16.32
C GLY A 650 -22.30 -26.11 -17.67
N GLY A 651 -22.16 -24.86 -18.12
CA GLY A 651 -21.38 -24.43 -19.30
C GLY A 651 -21.76 -24.96 -20.69
N SER A 652 -22.54 -26.04 -20.81
CA SER A 652 -22.71 -26.83 -22.03
C SER A 652 -23.98 -26.49 -22.83
N GLY A 653 -25.14 -26.28 -22.19
CA GLY A 653 -26.39 -25.89 -22.86
C GLY A 653 -26.48 -24.42 -23.29
N LEU A 654 -25.63 -23.52 -22.77
CA LEU A 654 -25.47 -22.16 -23.29
C LEU A 654 -24.52 -22.09 -24.51
N ALA A 655 -23.88 -23.20 -24.89
CA ALA A 655 -22.84 -23.18 -25.92
C ALA A 655 -23.37 -22.82 -27.32
N GLU A 656 -24.58 -23.24 -27.68
CA GLU A 656 -25.18 -22.91 -28.98
C GLU A 656 -25.58 -21.43 -29.09
N HIS A 657 -26.05 -20.82 -27.99
CA HIS A 657 -26.53 -19.42 -27.95
C HIS A 657 -25.45 -18.42 -27.50
N ARG A 658 -24.26 -18.91 -27.15
CA ARG A 658 -23.11 -18.13 -26.67
C ARG A 658 -22.75 -16.98 -27.61
N LYS A 659 -22.80 -17.22 -28.91
CA LYS A 659 -22.42 -16.23 -29.93
C LYS A 659 -23.40 -15.06 -29.95
N GLU A 660 -24.69 -15.32 -29.91
CA GLU A 660 -25.74 -14.30 -29.92
C GLU A 660 -25.71 -13.45 -28.63
N LEU A 661 -25.53 -14.11 -27.48
CA LEU A 661 -25.39 -13.41 -26.20
C LEU A 661 -24.13 -12.53 -26.16
N LYS A 662 -22.99 -13.01 -26.68
CA LYS A 662 -21.77 -12.18 -26.80
C LYS A 662 -21.96 -10.99 -27.73
N GLU A 663 -22.59 -11.19 -28.89
CA GLU A 663 -22.87 -10.10 -29.81
C GLU A 663 -23.79 -9.05 -29.17
N MET A 664 -24.80 -9.47 -28.41
CA MET A 664 -25.69 -8.59 -27.64
C MET A 664 -24.93 -7.77 -26.58
N PHE A 665 -24.12 -8.42 -25.72
CA PHE A 665 -23.35 -7.73 -24.68
C PHE A 665 -22.28 -6.79 -25.25
N SER A 666 -21.59 -7.22 -26.29
CA SER A 666 -20.59 -6.39 -26.97
C SER A 666 -21.20 -5.16 -27.64
N GLY A 667 -22.40 -5.32 -28.22
CA GLY A 667 -23.16 -4.22 -28.80
C GLY A 667 -23.61 -3.22 -27.73
N LEU A 668 -24.03 -3.74 -26.58
CA LEU A 668 -24.46 -2.94 -25.44
C LEU A 668 -23.31 -2.14 -24.82
N SER A 669 -22.18 -2.79 -24.51
CA SER A 669 -20.98 -2.12 -23.97
C SER A 669 -20.53 -0.99 -24.91
N ARG A 670 -20.46 -1.26 -26.22
CA ARG A 670 -20.13 -0.24 -27.22
C ARG A 670 -21.14 0.92 -27.24
N SER A 671 -22.44 0.63 -27.20
CA SER A 671 -23.46 1.67 -27.20
C SER A 671 -23.38 2.55 -25.95
N MET A 672 -23.10 1.97 -24.78
CA MET A 672 -23.04 2.73 -23.53
C MET A 672 -21.73 3.51 -23.37
N ASN A 673 -20.61 2.96 -23.83
CA ASN A 673 -19.30 3.60 -23.77
C ASN A 673 -19.10 4.74 -24.80
N ASN A 674 -19.91 4.77 -25.88
CA ASN A 674 -19.86 5.81 -26.92
C ASN A 674 -20.60 7.11 -26.55
N MET A 675 -21.26 7.19 -25.39
CA MET A 675 -21.84 8.44 -24.91
C MET A 675 -20.72 9.41 -24.44
N ASP A 676 -20.68 10.64 -24.96
CA ASP A 676 -19.64 11.63 -24.61
C ASP A 676 -19.81 12.16 -23.16
N PHE A 677 -19.22 11.43 -22.21
CA PHE A 677 -19.26 11.77 -20.80
C PHE A 677 -18.22 12.82 -20.38
N GLY A 678 -17.21 13.09 -21.22
CA GLY A 678 -16.12 14.01 -20.92
C GLY A 678 -16.59 15.46 -20.83
N GLY A 679 -17.43 15.89 -21.77
CA GLY A 679 -18.08 17.20 -21.73
C GLY A 679 -19.12 17.31 -20.60
N MET A 680 -19.79 16.21 -20.25
CA MET A 680 -20.84 16.19 -19.23
C MET A 680 -20.32 16.34 -17.80
N ASN A 681 -19.18 15.73 -17.45
CA ASN A 681 -18.61 15.85 -16.10
C ASN A 681 -18.24 17.30 -15.74
N GLN A 682 -17.67 18.05 -16.69
CA GLN A 682 -17.39 19.47 -16.51
C GLN A 682 -18.67 20.31 -16.39
N GLN A 683 -19.71 19.98 -17.16
CA GLN A 683 -21.02 20.63 -17.07
C GLN A 683 -21.72 20.34 -15.73
N VAL A 684 -21.68 19.11 -15.22
CA VAL A 684 -22.26 18.72 -13.91
C VAL A 684 -21.58 19.45 -12.75
N GLN A 685 -20.25 19.58 -12.78
CA GLN A 685 -19.48 20.34 -11.79
C GLN A 685 -19.81 21.84 -11.85
N MET A 686 -19.88 22.42 -13.05
CA MET A 686 -20.23 23.81 -13.27
C MET A 686 -21.64 24.13 -12.74
N LEU A 687 -22.65 23.31 -13.07
CA LEU A 687 -24.04 23.49 -12.62
C LEU A 687 -24.23 23.36 -11.11
N SER A 688 -23.52 22.40 -10.50
CA SER A 688 -23.56 22.16 -9.06
C SER A 688 -23.01 23.34 -8.26
N ALA A 689 -22.07 24.08 -8.84
CA ALA A 689 -21.48 25.29 -8.28
C ALA A 689 -22.32 26.57 -8.50
N MET A 690 -23.18 26.62 -9.52
CA MET A 690 -23.87 27.86 -9.94
C MET A 690 -25.14 28.22 -9.14
N SER A 691 -26.00 27.26 -8.73
CA SER A 691 -27.22 27.56 -7.94
C SER A 691 -27.92 26.30 -7.39
N ARG A 692 -28.64 26.44 -6.25
CA ARG A 692 -29.50 25.39 -5.68
C ARG A 692 -30.61 24.91 -6.63
N THR A 693 -31.04 25.76 -7.57
CA THR A 693 -32.13 25.45 -8.53
C THR A 693 -31.73 24.51 -9.66
N MET A 694 -30.44 24.41 -9.99
CA MET A 694 -29.94 23.52 -11.06
C MET A 694 -29.49 22.14 -10.54
N ARG A 695 -29.43 21.95 -9.22
CA ARG A 695 -29.01 20.69 -8.59
C ARG A 695 -29.81 19.46 -9.02
N PRO A 696 -31.14 19.52 -9.21
CA PRO A 696 -31.88 18.33 -9.68
C PRO A 696 -31.42 17.85 -11.05
N ALA A 697 -31.15 18.76 -12.00
CA ALA A 697 -30.65 18.40 -13.33
C ALA A 697 -29.22 17.81 -13.27
N ALA A 698 -28.36 18.38 -12.42
CA ALA A 698 -27.02 17.84 -12.17
C ALA A 698 -27.06 16.45 -11.50
N SER A 699 -28.00 16.22 -10.58
CA SER A 699 -28.21 14.92 -9.93
C SER A 699 -28.71 13.85 -10.91
N THR A 700 -29.68 14.19 -11.77
CA THR A 700 -30.15 13.28 -12.84
C THR A 700 -28.99 12.91 -13.77
N LEU A 701 -28.19 13.88 -14.22
CA LEU A 701 -27.01 13.60 -15.06
C LEU A 701 -25.98 12.70 -14.37
N SER A 702 -25.70 12.94 -13.09
CA SER A 702 -24.78 12.11 -12.30
C SER A 702 -25.29 10.67 -12.15
N ARG A 703 -26.60 10.49 -11.91
CA ARG A 703 -27.24 9.17 -11.79
C ARG A 703 -27.22 8.43 -13.13
N VAL A 704 -27.52 9.13 -14.22
CA VAL A 704 -27.48 8.55 -15.58
C VAL A 704 -26.07 8.07 -15.89
N LEU A 705 -25.06 8.92 -15.66
CA LEU A 705 -23.65 8.58 -15.88
C LEU A 705 -23.23 7.34 -15.08
N SER A 706 -23.55 7.27 -13.79
CA SER A 706 -23.15 6.14 -12.95
C SER A 706 -23.86 4.85 -13.39
N THR A 707 -25.14 4.95 -13.74
CA THR A 707 -25.97 3.80 -14.12
C THR A 707 -25.52 3.20 -15.46
N THR A 708 -25.27 4.04 -16.47
CA THR A 708 -24.83 3.56 -17.79
C THR A 708 -23.43 2.96 -17.73
N GLN A 709 -22.52 3.54 -16.94
CA GLN A 709 -21.19 2.97 -16.70
C GLN A 709 -21.27 1.61 -15.98
N ALA A 710 -22.14 1.49 -14.98
CA ALA A 710 -22.35 0.24 -14.25
C ALA A 710 -22.88 -0.88 -15.17
N ILE A 711 -23.89 -0.58 -15.99
CA ILE A 711 -24.45 -1.56 -16.93
C ILE A 711 -23.44 -1.93 -18.01
N ALA A 712 -22.73 -0.95 -18.59
CA ALA A 712 -21.67 -1.20 -19.58
C ALA A 712 -20.59 -2.15 -19.03
N ARG A 713 -20.15 -1.90 -17.79
CA ARG A 713 -19.14 -2.72 -17.14
C ARG A 713 -19.62 -4.13 -16.86
N SER A 714 -20.86 -4.26 -16.37
CA SER A 714 -21.46 -5.57 -16.13
C SER A 714 -21.64 -6.36 -17.43
N ALA A 715 -21.97 -5.68 -18.54
CA ALA A 715 -22.05 -6.29 -19.87
C ALA A 715 -20.69 -6.79 -20.39
N GLU A 716 -19.62 -6.02 -20.20
CA GLU A 716 -18.24 -6.45 -20.52
C GLU A 716 -17.87 -7.74 -19.76
N ILE A 717 -18.20 -7.81 -18.47
CA ILE A 717 -17.94 -8.99 -17.64
C ILE A 717 -18.72 -10.20 -18.18
N TRP A 718 -19.98 -10.03 -18.57
CA TRP A 718 -20.76 -11.10 -19.19
C TRP A 718 -20.16 -11.56 -20.53
N GLU A 719 -19.74 -10.62 -21.40
CA GLU A 719 -19.08 -10.92 -22.67
C GLU A 719 -17.78 -11.73 -22.50
N GLU A 720 -16.97 -11.36 -21.50
CA GLU A 720 -15.70 -12.03 -21.18
C GLU A 720 -15.91 -13.47 -20.67
N ASN A 721 -16.99 -13.74 -19.94
CA ASN A 721 -17.20 -15.00 -19.22
C ASN A 721 -18.09 -16.03 -19.91
N LEU A 722 -18.97 -15.60 -20.82
CA LEU A 722 -19.64 -16.45 -21.81
C LEU A 722 -18.60 -17.05 -22.78
#